data_AF-A0A497LGN7-F1
#
_entry.id   AF-A0A497LGN7-F1
#
_cell.length_a   1.000
_cell.length_b   1.000
_cell.length_c   1.000
_cell.angle_alpha   90.00
_cell.angle_beta   90.00
_cell.angle_gamma   90.00
#
_symmetry.space_group_name_H-M   'P 1'
#
loop_
_entity.id
_entity.type
_entity.pdbx_description
1 polymer ?
#
loop_
_entity_poly.entity_id
_entity_poly.type
_entity_poly.pdbx_seq_one_letter_code
_entity_poly.pdbx_strand_id
1 'polypeptide(L)'
;MRAARLACLAAIALLLATIVLPLTSAEAAPASPERARYKHREEHGWLVIETDVIGLALHKHRPFFAWWYVKDNETIYIVHYKGLIEYLMWPIVSLVKPYSWAEEVFEGLMEDMHDYYGFVREVGSLVREIHAEVMMLHVPVSEEEIDELMNKTSELAEAVEELLEWATSIGAEELAEHLEAMNATLTEMMALLEELRENRQDYAALRELKNRAHELRREWHMAMHDLFSRWCEWVRERMHEMKEFTRRARKVKLLHPPLFSFAEGNWTLTGPENITAPNGTVIGLWFAYELAEVYNPTFEFAEGNITIRCRMYFVPVIERAGEINYTVTRAELKQDIVILGWRWNIDLLRELAEEVGLPFAENLTSGLALRLELLAVNATHARLGELLEGLEEPLELRDLVASVAEEAEQIDELVSEACEELDEKAEEALEELEEWELELDEVRGLLQEMVFMVEETLAGLDVHEELLSGLKEKATELGAEVLASCIESLEALVEQAKAFFTSINATLYEAMGSDDPAVVASALTTIRTEIQAFLPTFKAQVGAVLQALDHEAVRMRECLSSKSMLKKVKMGGEEIDVEDDETFLRERPFERGVDLKDMFEVRFLSENATLAGWFKFVNASLVYYPNGTVAVMPVRLAYMRAGRTLHLFMIYGYFNGGSLEHDPSVGLDVPEAGGEPSYEVEVPSGSETEPSVQPITIWPGGPVAYLLTPEQIAFIALGLVAITAIVLVARRRKKTINLY
;
A
#
# COMPACT_ATOMS: atom_id res chain seq x y z
N MET A 1 54.90 51.34 -43.27
CA MET A 1 54.42 50.78 -41.99
C MET A 1 54.03 49.29 -42.08
N ARG A 2 54.84 48.44 -42.73
CA ARG A 2 54.71 46.97 -42.69
C ARG A 2 55.96 46.25 -42.16
N ALA A 3 57.11 46.93 -42.11
CA ALA A 3 58.36 46.39 -41.57
C ALA A 3 58.44 46.40 -40.02
N ALA A 4 57.69 47.27 -39.33
CA ALA A 4 57.71 47.35 -37.86
C ALA A 4 56.84 46.29 -37.17
N ARG A 5 55.89 45.65 -37.88
CA ARG A 5 54.99 44.63 -37.32
C ARG A 5 55.56 43.21 -37.37
N LEU A 6 56.45 42.91 -38.33
CA LEU A 6 57.14 41.61 -38.39
C LEU A 6 58.26 41.47 -37.34
N ALA A 7 58.91 42.56 -36.95
CA ALA A 7 59.95 42.54 -35.92
C ALA A 7 59.40 42.26 -34.51
N CYS A 8 58.18 42.74 -34.19
CA CYS A 8 57.53 42.43 -32.91
C CYS A 8 56.99 40.99 -32.83
N LEU A 9 56.51 40.42 -33.94
CA LEU A 9 56.03 39.03 -33.97
C LEU A 9 57.17 38.01 -33.88
N ALA A 10 58.34 38.30 -34.47
CA ALA A 10 59.53 37.45 -34.33
C ALA A 10 60.14 37.50 -32.92
N ALA A 11 60.06 38.65 -32.23
CA ALA A 11 60.54 38.79 -30.85
C ALA A 11 59.64 38.07 -29.82
N ILE A 12 58.32 38.01 -30.06
CA ILE A 12 57.39 37.28 -29.19
C ILE A 12 57.49 35.76 -29.40
N ALA A 13 57.74 35.29 -30.62
CA ALA A 13 57.98 33.87 -30.90
C ALA A 13 59.31 33.35 -30.34
N LEU A 14 60.35 34.19 -30.23
CA LEU A 14 61.64 33.81 -29.63
C LEU A 14 61.62 33.84 -28.08
N LEU A 15 60.68 34.57 -27.47
CA LEU A 15 60.50 34.62 -26.01
C LEU A 15 59.62 33.47 -25.47
N LEU A 16 58.89 32.76 -26.34
CA LEU A 16 58.08 31.59 -25.99
C LEU A 16 58.85 30.25 -26.13
N ALA A 17 60.09 30.26 -26.63
CA ALA A 17 60.86 29.05 -26.93
C ALA A 17 62.02 28.75 -25.95
N THR A 18 62.18 29.51 -24.86
CA THR A 18 63.33 29.36 -23.94
C THR A 18 62.96 29.39 -22.46
N ILE A 19 62.03 28.53 -22.03
CA ILE A 19 62.04 27.96 -20.66
C ILE A 19 61.60 26.50 -20.75
N VAL A 20 62.50 25.63 -21.21
CA VAL A 20 62.48 24.20 -20.85
C VAL A 20 63.70 24.00 -19.95
N LEU A 21 63.48 24.14 -18.65
CA LEU A 21 64.37 23.58 -17.64
C LEU A 21 63.77 22.22 -17.25
N PRO A 22 64.59 21.17 -17.08
CA PRO A 22 64.12 19.95 -16.46
C PRO A 22 63.80 20.28 -14.99
N LEU A 23 62.52 20.37 -14.65
CA LEU A 23 62.10 20.25 -13.26
C LEU A 23 62.38 18.81 -12.86
N THR A 24 63.56 18.61 -12.29
CA THR A 24 63.84 17.55 -11.32
C THR A 24 62.65 17.45 -10.37
N SER A 25 62.16 16.22 -10.15
CA SER A 25 61.17 15.87 -9.14
C SER A 25 61.37 16.69 -7.87
N ALA A 26 60.55 17.72 -7.69
CA ALA A 26 60.34 18.29 -6.39
C ALA A 26 59.65 17.19 -5.59
N GLU A 27 60.35 16.62 -4.61
CA GLU A 27 59.73 15.87 -3.53
C GLU A 27 58.49 16.64 -3.10
N ALA A 28 57.33 15.98 -3.18
CA ALA A 28 56.10 16.50 -2.64
C ALA A 28 56.39 16.92 -1.19
N ALA A 29 56.31 18.23 -0.93
CA ALA A 29 56.28 18.72 0.43
C ALA A 29 55.18 17.93 1.15
N PRO A 30 55.42 17.43 2.37
CA PRO A 30 54.40 16.69 3.10
C PRO A 30 53.14 17.55 3.14
N ALA A 31 52.02 16.95 2.72
CA ALA A 31 50.72 17.60 2.76
C ALA A 31 50.57 18.27 4.12
N SER A 32 50.31 19.58 4.12
CA SER A 32 49.80 20.23 5.31
C SER A 32 48.59 19.43 5.79
N PRO A 33 48.37 19.23 7.11
CA PRO A 33 47.23 18.47 7.57
C PRO A 33 45.98 19.10 6.96
N GLU A 34 45.29 18.36 6.08
CA GLU A 34 44.03 18.82 5.50
C GLU A 34 43.15 19.25 6.68
N ARG A 35 42.67 20.51 6.67
CA ARG A 35 41.58 20.88 7.57
C ARG A 35 40.45 19.89 7.28
N ALA A 36 40.00 19.17 8.32
CA ALA A 36 38.88 18.25 8.20
C ALA A 36 37.72 18.98 7.50
N ARG A 37 37.30 18.45 6.34
CA ARG A 37 36.24 19.04 5.49
C ARG A 37 34.85 18.93 6.10
N TYR A 38 34.73 18.18 7.18
CA TYR A 38 33.52 18.00 7.95
C TYR A 38 33.84 17.84 9.44
N LYS A 39 32.81 17.97 10.27
CA LYS A 39 32.80 17.55 11.67
C LYS A 39 31.63 16.60 11.87
N HIS A 40 31.79 15.62 12.74
CA HIS A 40 30.67 14.84 13.23
C HIS A 40 30.66 14.83 14.76
N ARG A 41 29.48 14.60 15.32
CA ARG A 41 29.27 14.41 16.76
C ARG A 41 28.05 13.53 16.98
N GLU A 42 27.98 12.94 18.16
CA GLU A 42 26.81 12.18 18.58
C GLU A 42 26.07 12.95 19.67
N GLU A 43 24.76 13.10 19.52
CA GLU A 43 23.89 13.82 20.45
C GLU A 43 22.59 13.03 20.60
N HIS A 44 22.32 12.50 21.81
CA HIS A 44 21.04 11.86 22.18
C HIS A 44 20.44 10.94 21.11
N GLY A 45 21.19 9.93 20.65
CA GLY A 45 20.68 8.98 19.63
C GLY A 45 20.83 9.46 18.18
N TRP A 46 21.32 10.68 17.95
CA TRP A 46 21.63 11.22 16.62
C TRP A 46 23.11 11.19 16.30
N LEU A 47 23.43 10.91 15.04
CA LEU A 47 24.70 11.25 14.42
C LEU A 47 24.52 12.57 13.65
N VAL A 48 25.23 13.60 14.07
CA VAL A 48 25.19 14.93 13.44
C VAL A 48 26.46 15.16 12.64
N ILE A 49 26.34 15.47 11.36
CA ILE A 49 27.44 15.73 10.42
C ILE A 49 27.30 17.15 9.87
N GLU A 50 28.35 17.96 9.96
CA GLU A 50 28.39 19.31 9.40
C GLU A 50 29.54 19.46 8.43
N THR A 51 29.21 19.81 7.19
CA THR A 51 30.17 20.22 6.16
C THR A 51 30.30 21.75 6.12
N ASP A 52 30.94 22.31 5.09
CA ASP A 52 30.97 23.77 4.87
C ASP A 52 29.69 24.32 4.21
N VAL A 53 28.79 23.45 3.73
CA VAL A 53 27.55 23.83 3.04
C VAL A 53 26.31 23.26 3.74
N ILE A 54 26.24 21.94 3.92
CA ILE A 54 25.09 21.22 4.46
C ILE A 54 25.39 20.62 5.84
N GLY A 55 24.42 20.73 6.74
CA GLY A 55 24.36 20.00 7.99
C GLY A 55 23.33 18.87 7.88
N LEU A 56 23.64 17.73 8.49
CA LEU A 56 22.81 16.53 8.53
C LEU A 56 22.68 16.06 9.98
N ALA A 57 21.50 15.59 10.36
CA ALA A 57 21.30 14.78 11.55
C ALA A 57 20.58 13.49 11.16
N LEU A 58 21.15 12.38 11.60
CA LEU A 58 20.77 11.01 11.25
C LEU A 58 20.41 10.28 12.55
N HIS A 59 19.18 9.78 12.66
CA HIS A 59 18.82 9.02 13.86
C HIS A 59 19.50 7.64 13.84
N LYS A 60 20.08 7.16 14.95
CA LYS A 60 20.90 5.92 14.92
C LYS A 60 20.11 4.63 14.74
N HIS A 61 18.86 4.61 15.19
CA HIS A 61 18.04 3.40 15.28
C HIS A 61 16.85 3.37 14.32
N ARG A 62 16.78 4.32 13.37
CA ARG A 62 15.75 4.34 12.32
C ARG A 62 16.14 5.25 11.16
N PRO A 63 15.59 5.05 9.96
CA PRO A 63 15.85 5.87 8.78
C PRO A 63 15.14 7.23 8.83
N PHE A 64 15.69 8.13 9.65
CA PHE A 64 15.23 9.50 9.83
C PHE A 64 16.36 10.48 9.50
N PHE A 65 16.10 11.38 8.55
CA PHE A 65 17.09 12.32 8.05
C PHE A 65 16.58 13.75 8.24
N ALA A 66 17.34 14.57 8.95
CA ALA A 66 17.15 16.01 9.00
C ALA A 66 18.34 16.73 8.34
N TRP A 67 18.08 17.80 7.58
CA TRP A 67 19.13 18.58 6.95
C TRP A 67 18.84 20.08 6.94
N TRP A 68 19.90 20.90 6.89
CA TRP A 68 19.80 22.36 6.87
C TRP A 68 21.01 23.00 6.18
N TYR A 69 20.87 24.27 5.84
CA TYR A 69 21.97 25.06 5.31
C TYR A 69 22.85 25.60 6.46
N VAL A 70 24.15 25.32 6.43
CA VAL A 70 25.05 25.65 7.56
C VAL A 70 25.15 27.16 7.82
N LYS A 71 24.94 27.99 6.80
CA LYS A 71 24.99 29.46 6.94
C LYS A 71 23.65 30.08 7.36
N ASP A 72 22.55 29.33 7.26
CA ASP A 72 21.20 29.72 7.65
C ASP A 72 20.46 28.49 8.18
N ASN A 73 20.55 28.30 9.49
CA ASN A 73 19.95 27.17 10.19
C ASN A 73 18.58 27.50 10.77
N GLU A 74 17.89 28.54 10.27
CA GLU A 74 16.54 28.89 10.71
C GLU A 74 15.48 27.90 10.21
N THR A 75 15.79 27.12 9.16
CA THR A 75 14.90 26.09 8.61
C THR A 75 15.60 24.73 8.60
N ILE A 76 14.94 23.72 9.16
CA ILE A 76 15.38 22.33 9.12
C ILE A 76 14.37 21.52 8.31
N TYR A 77 14.86 20.82 7.30
CA TYR A 77 14.08 19.95 6.44
C TYR A 77 14.22 18.52 6.92
N ILE A 78 13.17 17.72 6.76
CA ILE A 78 13.14 16.36 7.27
C ILE A 78 12.49 15.45 6.22
N VAL A 79 13.07 14.26 6.07
CA VAL A 79 12.46 13.09 5.43
C VAL A 79 12.54 11.94 6.42
N HIS A 80 11.38 11.37 6.72
CA HIS A 80 11.25 10.21 7.59
C HIS A 80 10.68 9.04 6.80
N TYR A 81 11.44 7.95 6.73
CA TYR A 81 11.01 6.72 6.07
C TYR A 81 10.14 5.93 7.04
N LYS A 82 8.89 5.68 6.66
CA LYS A 82 7.87 5.14 7.57
C LYS A 82 7.68 3.64 7.45
N GLY A 83 7.84 3.09 6.26
CA GLY A 83 7.54 1.68 6.04
C GLY A 83 7.32 1.32 4.58
N LEU A 84 7.09 0.04 4.36
CA LEU A 84 6.72 -0.54 3.07
C LEU A 84 5.29 -1.07 3.17
N ILE A 85 4.50 -0.82 2.12
CA ILE A 85 3.14 -1.32 1.99
C ILE A 85 3.10 -2.25 0.78
N GLU A 86 2.90 -3.54 0.98
CA GLU A 86 2.50 -4.44 -0.09
C GLU A 86 1.06 -4.15 -0.47
N TYR A 87 0.87 -3.69 -1.71
CA TYR A 87 -0.46 -3.38 -2.21
C TYR A 87 -0.94 -4.45 -3.19
N LEU A 88 -2.25 -4.64 -3.21
CA LEU A 88 -2.99 -5.39 -4.22
C LEU A 88 -4.06 -4.47 -4.81
N MET A 89 -4.29 -4.55 -6.12
CA MET A 89 -5.29 -3.78 -6.86
C MET A 89 -5.15 -2.25 -6.81
N TRP A 90 -4.00 -1.67 -6.47
CA TRP A 90 -3.83 -0.20 -6.57
C TRP A 90 -3.86 0.29 -8.03
N PRO A 91 -4.66 1.33 -8.40
CA PRO A 91 -5.31 2.34 -7.55
C PRO A 91 -6.81 2.10 -7.30
N ILE A 92 -7.31 0.87 -7.33
CA ILE A 92 -8.68 0.52 -6.90
C ILE A 92 -8.72 0.49 -5.37
N VAL A 93 -7.82 -0.29 -4.77
CA VAL A 93 -7.63 -0.37 -3.31
C VAL A 93 -6.68 0.73 -2.83
N SER A 94 -7.00 1.29 -1.66
CA SER A 94 -6.30 2.40 -1.03
C SER A 94 -5.01 1.94 -0.34
N LEU A 95 -3.89 2.64 -0.54
CA LEU A 95 -2.63 2.34 0.17
C LEU A 95 -2.73 2.54 1.68
N VAL A 96 -3.63 3.43 2.14
CA VAL A 96 -3.92 3.60 3.57
C VAL A 96 -4.93 2.61 4.15
N LYS A 97 -5.47 1.70 3.34
CA LYS A 97 -6.31 0.58 3.78
C LYS A 97 -5.83 -0.72 3.14
N PRO A 98 -4.60 -1.16 3.42
CA PRO A 98 -3.93 -2.17 2.63
C PRO A 98 -4.47 -3.60 2.83
N TYR A 99 -5.52 -3.79 3.64
CA TYR A 99 -6.26 -5.05 3.80
C TYR A 99 -7.60 -5.07 3.06
N SER A 100 -8.13 -3.92 2.63
CA SER A 100 -9.46 -3.86 2.01
C SER A 100 -9.52 -4.47 0.61
N TRP A 101 -8.40 -4.97 0.09
CA TRP A 101 -8.40 -5.74 -1.16
C TRP A 101 -9.14 -7.07 -1.00
N ALA A 102 -9.26 -7.61 0.22
CA ALA A 102 -10.03 -8.81 0.44
C ALA A 102 -11.48 -8.57 0.01
N GLU A 103 -12.11 -7.51 0.53
CA GLU A 103 -13.48 -7.09 0.16
C GLU A 103 -13.65 -6.91 -1.36
N GLU A 104 -12.71 -6.27 -2.04
CA GLU A 104 -12.78 -6.03 -3.49
C GLU A 104 -12.62 -7.33 -4.31
N VAL A 105 -11.78 -8.26 -3.85
CA VAL A 105 -11.69 -9.61 -4.44
C VAL A 105 -13.00 -10.37 -4.22
N PHE A 106 -13.63 -10.24 -3.05
CA PHE A 106 -14.94 -10.80 -2.76
C PHE A 106 -16.04 -10.19 -3.63
N GLU A 107 -16.09 -8.87 -3.77
CA GLU A 107 -17.06 -8.18 -4.63
C GLU A 107 -16.90 -8.58 -6.10
N GLY A 108 -15.67 -8.70 -6.60
CA GLY A 108 -15.42 -9.16 -7.97
C GLY A 108 -15.86 -10.60 -8.22
N LEU A 109 -15.63 -11.51 -7.26
CA LEU A 109 -16.16 -12.89 -7.30
C LEU A 109 -17.70 -12.91 -7.30
N MET A 110 -18.34 -11.97 -6.61
CA MET A 110 -19.80 -11.85 -6.51
C MET A 110 -20.43 -11.14 -7.72
N GLU A 111 -19.70 -10.26 -8.41
CA GLU A 111 -20.20 -9.49 -9.56
C GLU A 111 -20.41 -10.41 -10.79
N ASP A 112 -19.50 -11.37 -11.03
CA ASP A 112 -19.67 -12.45 -12.02
C ASP A 112 -20.91 -13.34 -11.71
N MET A 113 -21.41 -13.31 -10.47
CA MET A 113 -22.62 -14.04 -10.02
C MET A 113 -23.89 -13.19 -10.04
N HIS A 114 -23.80 -11.86 -10.14
CA HIS A 114 -24.94 -10.93 -10.10
C HIS A 114 -25.85 -11.06 -11.33
N ASP A 115 -25.29 -11.44 -12.49
CA ASP A 115 -26.05 -11.71 -13.72
C ASP A 115 -27.01 -12.92 -13.57
N TYR A 116 -26.67 -13.88 -12.71
CA TYR A 116 -27.47 -15.08 -12.46
C TYR A 116 -28.68 -14.81 -11.55
N TYR A 117 -28.50 -13.95 -10.54
CA TYR A 117 -29.60 -13.46 -9.69
C TYR A 117 -30.65 -12.68 -10.48
N GLY A 118 -30.20 -11.91 -11.49
CA GLY A 118 -31.08 -11.21 -12.42
C GLY A 118 -32.01 -12.19 -13.16
N PHE A 119 -31.44 -13.28 -13.65
CA PHE A 119 -32.13 -14.33 -14.41
C PHE A 119 -33.12 -15.14 -13.56
N VAL A 120 -32.73 -15.60 -12.37
CA VAL A 120 -33.62 -16.32 -11.43
C VAL A 120 -34.80 -15.45 -10.98
N ARG A 121 -34.58 -14.14 -10.80
CA ARG A 121 -35.63 -13.19 -10.45
C ARG A 121 -36.64 -13.00 -11.58
N GLU A 122 -36.20 -13.04 -12.83
CA GLU A 122 -37.05 -12.94 -14.03
C GLU A 122 -38.01 -14.15 -14.12
N VAL A 123 -37.48 -15.36 -13.97
CA VAL A 123 -38.28 -16.61 -13.91
C VAL A 123 -39.30 -16.55 -12.78
N GLY A 124 -38.89 -16.12 -11.59
CA GLY A 124 -39.79 -15.97 -10.45
C GLY A 124 -40.88 -14.91 -10.63
N SER A 125 -40.63 -13.86 -11.43
CA SER A 125 -41.66 -12.87 -11.79
C SER A 125 -42.68 -13.48 -12.74
N LEU A 126 -42.23 -14.14 -13.80
CA LEU A 126 -43.09 -14.80 -14.79
C LEU A 126 -44.00 -15.86 -14.16
N VAL A 127 -43.47 -16.72 -13.28
CA VAL A 127 -44.26 -17.71 -12.53
C VAL A 127 -45.39 -17.04 -11.73
N ARG A 128 -45.09 -15.89 -11.09
CA ARG A 128 -46.06 -15.15 -10.28
C ARG A 128 -47.15 -14.49 -11.12
N GLU A 129 -46.76 -13.90 -12.24
CA GLU A 129 -47.67 -13.23 -13.17
C GLU A 129 -48.64 -14.23 -13.81
N ILE A 130 -48.11 -15.34 -14.35
CA ILE A 130 -48.91 -16.43 -14.94
C ILE A 130 -49.87 -16.99 -13.89
N HIS A 131 -49.40 -17.28 -12.67
CA HIS A 131 -50.25 -17.78 -11.59
C HIS A 131 -51.40 -16.80 -11.29
N ALA A 132 -51.10 -15.52 -11.13
CA ALA A 132 -52.11 -14.51 -10.81
C ALA A 132 -53.15 -14.37 -11.92
N GLU A 133 -52.72 -14.30 -13.18
CA GLU A 133 -53.59 -14.13 -14.35
C GLU A 133 -54.50 -15.35 -14.57
N VAL A 134 -53.94 -16.57 -14.51
CA VAL A 134 -54.72 -17.81 -14.58
C VAL A 134 -55.79 -17.86 -13.48
N MET A 135 -55.47 -17.44 -12.27
CA MET A 135 -56.42 -17.44 -11.16
C MET A 135 -57.57 -16.43 -11.33
N MET A 136 -57.33 -15.32 -12.02
CA MET A 136 -58.34 -14.28 -12.33
C MET A 136 -59.28 -14.66 -13.49
N LEU A 137 -58.92 -15.65 -14.31
CA LEU A 137 -59.76 -16.08 -15.42
C LEU A 137 -61.15 -16.57 -14.97
N HIS A 138 -62.16 -16.25 -15.79
CA HIS A 138 -63.54 -16.69 -15.63
C HIS A 138 -64.13 -17.05 -17.00
N VAL A 139 -65.08 -17.98 -17.02
CA VAL A 139 -65.77 -18.39 -18.25
C VAL A 139 -66.83 -17.34 -18.65
N PRO A 140 -66.94 -16.95 -19.94
CA PRO A 140 -66.05 -17.33 -21.04
C PRO A 140 -64.74 -16.56 -21.04
N VAL A 141 -63.63 -17.27 -21.24
CA VAL A 141 -62.29 -16.68 -21.31
C VAL A 141 -62.13 -15.94 -22.64
N SER A 142 -61.54 -14.74 -22.61
CA SER A 142 -61.29 -13.97 -23.83
C SER A 142 -60.10 -14.52 -24.62
N GLU A 143 -60.09 -14.26 -25.94
CA GLU A 143 -59.00 -14.69 -26.83
C GLU A 143 -57.70 -13.94 -26.52
N GLU A 144 -57.80 -12.67 -26.12
CA GLU A 144 -56.67 -11.83 -25.72
C GLU A 144 -56.01 -12.34 -24.43
N GLU A 145 -56.79 -12.75 -23.42
CA GLU A 145 -56.27 -13.37 -22.20
C GLU A 145 -55.57 -14.71 -22.48
N ILE A 146 -56.07 -15.51 -23.44
CA ILE A 146 -55.45 -16.78 -23.82
C ILE A 146 -54.13 -16.53 -24.55
N ASP A 147 -54.09 -15.62 -25.52
CA ASP A 147 -52.89 -15.33 -26.29
C ASP A 147 -51.78 -14.71 -25.40
N GLU A 148 -52.14 -13.84 -24.45
CA GLU A 148 -51.20 -13.27 -23.48
C GLU A 148 -50.59 -14.34 -22.56
N LEU A 149 -51.43 -15.21 -22.00
CA LEU A 149 -50.97 -16.32 -21.16
C LEU A 149 -50.13 -17.33 -21.94
N MET A 150 -50.47 -17.63 -23.19
CA MET A 150 -49.66 -18.51 -24.04
C MET A 150 -48.27 -17.92 -24.31
N ASN A 151 -48.17 -16.60 -24.55
CA ASN A 151 -46.88 -15.95 -24.75
C ASN A 151 -46.00 -16.01 -23.49
N LYS A 152 -46.55 -15.63 -22.33
CA LYS A 152 -45.81 -15.68 -21.05
C LYS A 152 -45.42 -17.11 -20.67
N THR A 153 -46.28 -18.08 -20.94
CA THR A 153 -45.99 -19.51 -20.68
C THR A 153 -44.84 -20.01 -21.57
N SER A 154 -44.76 -19.57 -22.82
CA SER A 154 -43.64 -19.88 -23.72
C SER A 154 -42.34 -19.22 -23.28
N GLU A 155 -42.39 -17.94 -22.90
CA GLU A 155 -41.25 -17.18 -22.39
C GLU A 155 -40.68 -17.81 -21.11
N LEU A 156 -41.56 -18.23 -20.20
CA LEU A 156 -41.16 -18.95 -19.00
C LEU A 156 -40.54 -20.33 -19.33
N ALA A 157 -41.07 -21.05 -20.32
CA ALA A 157 -40.53 -22.35 -20.71
C ALA A 157 -39.10 -22.25 -21.26
N GLU A 158 -38.82 -21.23 -22.09
CA GLU A 158 -37.46 -20.96 -22.60
C GLU A 158 -36.49 -20.65 -21.45
N ALA A 159 -36.90 -19.80 -20.50
CA ALA A 159 -36.07 -19.44 -19.35
C ALA A 159 -35.84 -20.62 -18.38
N VAL A 160 -36.84 -21.49 -18.18
CA VAL A 160 -36.69 -22.71 -17.37
C VAL A 160 -35.79 -23.73 -18.06
N GLU A 161 -35.82 -23.83 -19.39
CA GLU A 161 -34.92 -24.70 -20.15
C GLU A 161 -33.45 -24.25 -20.04
N GLU A 162 -33.18 -22.95 -20.13
CA GLU A 162 -31.84 -22.40 -19.91
C GLU A 162 -31.35 -22.60 -18.46
N LEU A 163 -32.22 -22.45 -17.45
CA LEU A 163 -31.91 -22.82 -16.06
C LEU A 163 -31.60 -24.31 -15.91
N LEU A 164 -32.34 -25.18 -16.61
CA LEU A 164 -32.16 -26.63 -16.57
C LEU A 164 -30.83 -27.07 -17.20
N GLU A 165 -30.46 -26.48 -18.35
CA GLU A 165 -29.15 -26.72 -18.96
C GLU A 165 -28.01 -26.34 -18.01
N TRP A 166 -28.15 -25.20 -17.33
CA TRP A 166 -27.19 -24.77 -16.31
C TRP A 166 -27.14 -25.75 -15.13
N ALA A 167 -28.29 -26.11 -14.55
CA ALA A 167 -28.36 -27.05 -13.41
C ALA A 167 -27.73 -28.41 -13.76
N THR A 168 -27.95 -28.88 -14.98
CA THR A 168 -27.33 -30.10 -15.51
C THR A 168 -25.82 -29.94 -15.68
N SER A 169 -25.35 -28.79 -16.14
CA SER A 169 -23.91 -28.52 -16.36
C SER A 169 -23.09 -28.55 -15.06
N ILE A 170 -23.71 -28.18 -13.93
CA ILE A 170 -23.10 -28.20 -12.61
C ILE A 170 -23.39 -29.48 -11.81
N GLY A 171 -24.14 -30.43 -12.38
CA GLY A 171 -24.49 -31.69 -11.72
C GLY A 171 -25.51 -31.55 -10.57
N ALA A 172 -26.36 -30.53 -10.60
CA ALA A 172 -27.40 -30.32 -9.60
C ALA A 172 -28.66 -31.15 -9.91
N GLU A 173 -28.61 -32.45 -9.60
CA GLU A 173 -29.65 -33.44 -9.98
C GLU A 173 -31.05 -33.10 -9.43
N GLU A 174 -31.19 -32.72 -8.16
CA GLU A 174 -32.49 -32.39 -7.54
C GLU A 174 -33.11 -31.10 -8.11
N LEU A 175 -32.29 -30.06 -8.31
CA LEU A 175 -32.71 -28.83 -8.98
C LEU A 175 -33.17 -29.12 -10.42
N ALA A 176 -32.42 -29.97 -11.14
CA ALA A 176 -32.78 -30.39 -12.48
C ALA A 176 -34.13 -31.14 -12.50
N GLU A 177 -34.40 -32.01 -11.52
CA GLU A 177 -35.69 -32.71 -11.40
C GLU A 177 -36.86 -31.74 -11.22
N HIS A 178 -36.73 -30.72 -10.37
CA HIS A 178 -37.78 -29.72 -10.19
C HIS A 178 -37.99 -28.85 -11.44
N LEU A 179 -36.91 -28.47 -12.14
CA LEU A 179 -37.00 -27.70 -13.39
C LEU A 179 -37.61 -28.54 -14.54
N GLU A 180 -37.30 -29.83 -14.62
CA GLU A 180 -37.96 -30.77 -15.54
C GLU A 180 -39.47 -30.89 -15.25
N ALA A 181 -39.85 -30.96 -13.96
CA ALA A 181 -41.25 -30.99 -13.55
C ALA A 181 -41.98 -29.68 -13.90
N MET A 182 -41.32 -28.53 -13.77
CA MET A 182 -41.84 -27.24 -14.23
C MET A 182 -42.07 -27.24 -15.75
N ASN A 183 -41.11 -27.71 -16.55
CA ASN A 183 -41.24 -27.79 -18.00
C ASN A 183 -42.39 -28.71 -18.44
N ALA A 184 -42.57 -29.86 -17.77
CA ALA A 184 -43.71 -30.73 -17.99
C ALA A 184 -45.04 -30.02 -17.69
N THR A 185 -45.11 -29.29 -16.58
CA THR A 185 -46.29 -28.52 -16.16
C THR A 185 -46.63 -27.40 -17.15
N LEU A 186 -45.62 -26.66 -17.62
CA LEU A 186 -45.79 -25.59 -18.64
C LEU A 186 -46.33 -26.14 -19.96
N THR A 187 -45.86 -27.32 -20.37
CA THR A 187 -46.35 -28.02 -21.57
C THR A 187 -47.84 -28.38 -21.44
N GLU A 188 -48.25 -28.90 -20.28
CA GLU A 188 -49.65 -29.21 -20.00
C GLU A 188 -50.53 -27.94 -19.95
N MET A 189 -50.02 -26.85 -19.37
CA MET A 189 -50.71 -25.55 -19.36
C MET A 189 -50.92 -24.99 -20.76
N MET A 190 -49.92 -25.10 -21.65
CA MET A 190 -50.06 -24.73 -23.06
C MET A 190 -51.17 -25.51 -23.77
N ALA A 191 -51.24 -26.84 -23.57
CA ALA A 191 -52.29 -27.66 -24.16
C ALA A 191 -53.70 -27.29 -23.65
N LEU A 192 -53.84 -26.98 -22.36
CA LEU A 192 -55.10 -26.53 -21.76
C LEU A 192 -55.54 -25.14 -22.25
N LEU A 193 -54.58 -24.24 -22.50
CA LEU A 193 -54.85 -22.95 -23.12
C LEU A 193 -55.33 -23.10 -24.57
N GLU A 194 -54.76 -24.04 -25.33
CA GLU A 194 -55.25 -24.38 -26.68
C GLU A 194 -56.67 -24.98 -26.65
N GLU A 195 -56.98 -25.85 -25.69
CA GLU A 195 -58.33 -26.40 -25.51
C GLU A 195 -59.35 -25.28 -25.18
N LEU A 196 -58.98 -24.33 -24.32
CA LEU A 196 -59.80 -23.16 -24.01
C LEU A 196 -59.96 -22.21 -25.21
N ARG A 197 -58.95 -22.15 -26.09
CA ARG A 197 -59.01 -21.38 -27.34
C ARG A 197 -60.05 -21.97 -28.30
N GLU A 198 -60.10 -23.30 -28.39
CA GLU A 198 -61.09 -24.03 -29.19
C GLU A 198 -62.50 -23.97 -28.57
N ASN A 199 -62.59 -24.04 -27.23
CA ASN A 199 -63.84 -23.98 -26.47
C ASN A 199 -63.75 -23.05 -25.25
N ARG A 200 -64.05 -21.76 -25.45
CA ARG A 200 -63.97 -20.71 -24.41
C ARG A 200 -64.93 -20.90 -23.23
N GLN A 201 -65.85 -21.87 -23.30
CA GLN A 201 -66.79 -22.20 -22.22
C GLN A 201 -66.40 -23.44 -21.42
N ASP A 202 -65.21 -24.00 -21.65
CA ASP A 202 -64.80 -25.23 -20.98
C ASP A 202 -64.39 -25.00 -19.51
N TYR A 203 -65.36 -25.19 -18.62
CA TYR A 203 -65.14 -25.11 -17.17
C TYR A 203 -64.19 -26.20 -16.66
N ALA A 204 -64.09 -27.35 -17.33
CA ALA A 204 -63.20 -28.42 -16.89
C ALA A 204 -61.74 -28.07 -17.24
N ALA A 205 -61.50 -27.62 -18.48
CA ALA A 205 -60.18 -27.16 -18.90
C ALA A 205 -59.70 -25.95 -18.08
N LEU A 206 -60.57 -24.97 -17.79
CA LEU A 206 -60.21 -23.83 -16.94
C LEU A 206 -59.87 -24.25 -15.50
N ARG A 207 -60.63 -25.19 -14.93
CA ARG A 207 -60.36 -25.68 -13.58
C ARG A 207 -59.01 -26.40 -13.52
N GLU A 208 -58.72 -27.19 -14.53
CA GLU A 208 -57.45 -27.92 -14.61
C GLU A 208 -56.26 -26.97 -14.83
N LEU A 209 -56.41 -25.95 -15.68
CA LEU A 209 -55.41 -24.91 -15.87
C LEU A 209 -55.05 -24.21 -14.55
N LYS A 210 -56.04 -23.92 -13.69
CA LYS A 210 -55.81 -23.36 -12.35
C LYS A 210 -55.05 -24.32 -11.43
N ASN A 211 -55.33 -25.62 -11.49
CA ASN A 211 -54.58 -26.61 -10.72
C ASN A 211 -53.12 -26.66 -11.15
N ARG A 212 -52.86 -26.66 -12.47
CA ARG A 212 -51.50 -26.69 -13.02
C ARG A 212 -50.71 -25.42 -12.74
N ALA A 213 -51.36 -24.25 -12.75
CA ALA A 213 -50.71 -23.02 -12.30
C ALA A 213 -50.31 -23.06 -10.80
N HIS A 214 -51.09 -23.71 -9.93
CA HIS A 214 -50.71 -23.92 -8.54
C HIS A 214 -49.52 -24.88 -8.38
N GLU A 215 -49.50 -25.94 -9.18
CA GLU A 215 -48.40 -26.91 -9.23
C GLU A 215 -47.10 -26.27 -9.73
N LEU A 216 -47.14 -25.51 -10.82
CA LEU A 216 -46.00 -24.74 -11.33
C LEU A 216 -45.37 -23.84 -10.27
N ARG A 217 -46.22 -23.15 -9.48
CA ARG A 217 -45.74 -22.28 -8.40
C ARG A 217 -45.11 -23.08 -7.24
N ARG A 218 -45.62 -24.27 -6.95
CA ARG A 218 -45.07 -25.16 -5.92
C ARG A 218 -43.71 -25.70 -6.35
N GLU A 219 -43.60 -26.20 -7.58
CA GLU A 219 -42.33 -26.71 -8.11
C GLU A 219 -41.28 -25.60 -8.20
N TRP A 220 -41.67 -24.38 -8.59
CA TRP A 220 -40.78 -23.23 -8.49
C TRP A 220 -40.31 -22.96 -7.05
N HIS A 221 -41.19 -23.10 -6.06
CA HIS A 221 -40.80 -22.90 -4.66
C HIS A 221 -39.81 -23.97 -4.17
N MET A 222 -39.99 -25.23 -4.58
CA MET A 222 -39.06 -26.33 -4.28
C MET A 222 -37.72 -26.16 -5.00
N ALA A 223 -37.75 -25.84 -6.31
CA ALA A 223 -36.55 -25.52 -7.08
C ALA A 223 -35.77 -24.36 -6.46
N MET A 224 -36.47 -23.34 -5.98
CA MET A 224 -35.86 -22.21 -5.29
C MET A 224 -35.33 -22.57 -3.92
N HIS A 225 -36.02 -23.45 -3.18
CA HIS A 225 -35.49 -23.98 -1.92
C HIS A 225 -34.18 -24.71 -2.16
N ASP A 226 -34.12 -25.64 -3.12
CA ASP A 226 -32.90 -26.41 -3.39
C ASP A 226 -31.80 -25.55 -4.01
N LEU A 227 -32.15 -24.60 -4.89
CA LEU A 227 -31.21 -23.64 -5.44
C LEU A 227 -30.66 -22.73 -4.35
N PHE A 228 -31.51 -22.19 -3.46
CA PHE A 228 -31.05 -21.36 -2.35
C PHE A 228 -30.31 -22.16 -1.29
N SER A 229 -30.71 -23.39 -0.96
CA SER A 229 -29.99 -24.24 0.00
C SER A 229 -28.63 -24.62 -0.55
N ARG A 230 -28.53 -25.08 -1.81
CA ARG A 230 -27.24 -25.37 -2.44
C ARG A 230 -26.41 -24.12 -2.73
N TRP A 231 -27.03 -22.99 -3.07
CA TRP A 231 -26.32 -21.73 -3.30
C TRP A 231 -25.86 -21.13 -1.98
N CYS A 232 -26.67 -21.15 -0.92
CA CYS A 232 -26.28 -20.75 0.41
C CYS A 232 -25.21 -21.70 0.93
N GLU A 233 -25.35 -23.02 0.81
CA GLU A 233 -24.30 -23.99 1.17
C GLU A 233 -23.04 -23.79 0.34
N TRP A 234 -23.11 -23.59 -0.98
CA TRP A 234 -21.92 -23.39 -1.83
C TRP A 234 -21.26 -22.04 -1.58
N VAL A 235 -22.02 -20.95 -1.43
CA VAL A 235 -21.50 -19.63 -1.08
C VAL A 235 -20.95 -19.67 0.35
N ARG A 236 -21.64 -20.30 1.30
CA ARG A 236 -21.22 -20.46 2.69
C ARG A 236 -20.01 -21.37 2.79
N GLU A 237 -19.91 -22.45 2.02
CA GLU A 237 -18.77 -23.37 1.92
C GLU A 237 -17.59 -22.70 1.22
N ARG A 238 -17.80 -21.88 0.17
CA ARG A 238 -16.73 -21.09 -0.47
C ARG A 238 -16.29 -19.90 0.38
N MET A 239 -17.20 -19.24 1.07
CA MET A 239 -16.92 -18.20 2.06
C MET A 239 -16.17 -18.81 3.23
N HIS A 240 -16.59 -19.97 3.71
CA HIS A 240 -15.89 -20.75 4.72
C HIS A 240 -14.51 -21.17 4.20
N GLU A 241 -14.37 -21.73 2.99
CA GLU A 241 -13.07 -22.09 2.39
C GLU A 241 -12.14 -20.89 2.20
N MET A 242 -12.67 -19.71 1.86
CA MET A 242 -11.90 -18.46 1.70
C MET A 242 -11.52 -17.85 3.05
N LYS A 243 -12.42 -17.89 4.05
CA LYS A 243 -12.12 -17.50 5.43
C LYS A 243 -11.10 -18.47 6.04
N GLU A 244 -11.31 -19.78 5.88
CA GLU A 244 -10.38 -20.87 6.17
C GLU A 244 -9.02 -20.70 5.50
N PHE A 245 -9.00 -20.20 4.27
CA PHE A 245 -7.78 -19.91 3.53
C PHE A 245 -7.02 -18.74 4.16
N THR A 246 -7.68 -17.61 4.38
CA THR A 246 -7.09 -16.41 4.99
C THR A 246 -6.57 -16.74 6.38
N ARG A 247 -7.35 -17.52 7.11
CA ARG A 247 -7.05 -18.08 8.42
C ARG A 247 -5.87 -19.04 8.43
N ARG A 248 -5.85 -20.09 7.58
CA ARG A 248 -4.73 -21.04 7.51
C ARG A 248 -3.45 -20.33 7.09
N ALA A 249 -3.55 -19.40 6.15
CA ALA A 249 -2.42 -18.62 5.67
C ALA A 249 -1.86 -17.69 6.77
N ARG A 250 -2.71 -17.09 7.61
CA ARG A 250 -2.30 -16.37 8.84
C ARG A 250 -1.71 -17.34 9.89
N LYS A 251 -2.35 -18.47 10.16
CA LYS A 251 -1.97 -19.48 11.18
C LYS A 251 -0.63 -20.18 10.91
N VAL A 252 -0.28 -20.39 9.64
CA VAL A 252 1.00 -21.01 9.24
C VAL A 252 2.11 -19.95 9.05
N LYS A 253 1.86 -18.68 9.39
CA LYS A 253 2.77 -17.54 9.10
C LYS A 253 3.19 -17.51 7.62
N LEU A 254 2.27 -17.89 6.72
CA LEU A 254 2.52 -17.84 5.28
C LEU A 254 2.46 -16.39 4.83
N LEU A 255 1.36 -15.70 5.13
CA LEU A 255 1.17 -14.30 4.77
C LEU A 255 1.66 -13.40 5.90
N HIS A 256 2.30 -12.30 5.53
CA HIS A 256 2.62 -11.20 6.44
C HIS A 256 1.58 -10.08 6.30
N PRO A 257 1.44 -9.20 7.30
CA PRO A 257 0.70 -7.94 7.16
C PRO A 257 1.11 -7.18 5.88
N PRO A 258 0.19 -6.58 5.13
CA PRO A 258 0.50 -5.70 4.01
C PRO A 258 1.38 -4.50 4.40
N LEU A 259 1.26 -3.97 5.62
CA LEU A 259 2.11 -2.88 6.12
C LEU A 259 3.27 -3.45 6.93
N PHE A 260 4.50 -3.12 6.53
CA PHE A 260 5.68 -3.24 7.36
C PHE A 260 6.10 -1.85 7.84
N SER A 261 5.87 -1.56 9.12
CA SER A 261 6.29 -0.30 9.74
C SER A 261 7.78 -0.33 10.08
N PHE A 262 8.53 0.67 9.66
CA PHE A 262 9.95 0.76 10.02
C PHE A 262 10.17 1.04 11.51
N ALA A 263 9.14 1.47 12.24
CA ALA A 263 9.17 1.64 13.69
C ALA A 263 9.12 0.29 14.45
N GLU A 264 8.65 -0.78 13.80
CA GLU A 264 8.61 -2.15 14.32
C GLU A 264 9.92 -2.92 14.05
N GLY A 265 10.89 -2.27 13.42
CA GLY A 265 12.22 -2.80 13.16
C GLY A 265 13.29 -2.13 14.01
N ASN A 266 14.28 -2.90 14.42
CA ASN A 266 15.51 -2.37 14.99
C ASN A 266 16.52 -2.11 13.86
N TRP A 267 16.90 -0.85 13.67
CA TRP A 267 17.85 -0.47 12.62
C TRP A 267 19.25 -0.23 13.17
N THR A 268 20.25 -0.66 12.42
CA THR A 268 21.66 -0.38 12.70
C THR A 268 22.20 0.62 11.69
N LEU A 269 22.73 1.74 12.19
CA LEU A 269 23.48 2.71 11.38
C LEU A 269 24.97 2.32 11.35
N THR A 270 25.47 1.94 10.18
CA THR A 270 26.90 1.71 9.93
C THR A 270 27.56 2.97 9.36
N GLY A 271 28.80 3.24 9.74
CA GLY A 271 29.53 4.47 9.38
C GLY A 271 29.38 5.61 10.40
N PRO A 272 29.75 6.86 10.04
CA PRO A 272 30.15 7.30 8.70
C PRO A 272 31.62 6.96 8.41
N GLU A 273 31.89 6.50 7.19
CA GLU A 273 33.23 6.20 6.69
C GLU A 273 33.63 7.13 5.53
N ASN A 274 34.95 7.32 5.33
CA ASN A 274 35.48 8.25 4.34
C ASN A 274 35.48 7.65 2.93
N ILE A 275 34.87 8.33 1.97
CA ILE A 275 35.07 8.05 0.54
C ILE A 275 36.40 8.68 0.12
N THR A 276 37.39 7.86 -0.24
CA THR A 276 38.75 8.30 -0.52
C THR A 276 39.12 8.07 -1.98
N ALA A 277 39.57 9.13 -2.67
CA ALA A 277 40.06 9.02 -4.04
C ALA A 277 41.42 8.27 -4.08
N PRO A 278 41.83 7.72 -5.25
CA PRO A 278 43.08 6.96 -5.37
C PRO A 278 44.36 7.70 -4.95
N ASN A 279 44.32 9.04 -4.93
CA ASN A 279 45.42 9.89 -4.47
C ASN A 279 45.44 10.10 -2.93
N GLY A 280 44.56 9.43 -2.18
CA GLY A 280 44.44 9.55 -0.72
C GLY A 280 43.60 10.76 -0.26
N THR A 281 43.01 11.54 -1.16
CA THR A 281 42.15 12.68 -0.79
C THR A 281 40.78 12.18 -0.37
N VAL A 282 40.28 12.64 0.78
CA VAL A 282 38.90 12.37 1.20
C VAL A 282 37.95 13.27 0.43
N ILE A 283 37.03 12.68 -0.33
CA ILE A 283 36.11 13.39 -1.23
C ILE A 283 34.65 13.33 -0.77
N GLY A 284 34.31 12.50 0.20
CA GLY A 284 32.94 12.36 0.70
C GLY A 284 32.83 11.41 1.88
N LEU A 285 31.60 11.07 2.24
CA LEU A 285 31.24 10.11 3.29
C LEU A 285 30.21 9.12 2.78
N TRP A 286 30.28 7.89 3.28
CA TRP A 286 29.23 6.90 3.14
C TRP A 286 28.82 6.33 4.50
N PHE A 287 27.57 5.91 4.61
CA PHE A 287 26.97 5.23 5.75
C PHE A 287 25.76 4.42 5.27
N ALA A 288 25.27 3.47 6.06
CA ALA A 288 24.09 2.70 5.69
C ALA A 288 23.19 2.40 6.88
N TYR A 289 21.89 2.39 6.65
CA TYR A 289 20.92 1.79 7.56
C TYR A 289 20.64 0.37 7.12
N GLU A 290 20.78 -0.57 8.04
CA GLU A 290 20.42 -1.97 7.84
C GLU A 290 19.32 -2.34 8.83
N LEU A 291 18.24 -2.93 8.34
CA LEU A 291 17.21 -3.52 9.20
C LEU A 291 17.79 -4.78 9.83
N ALA A 292 18.10 -4.72 11.14
CA ALA A 292 18.83 -5.78 11.81
C ALA A 292 17.90 -6.84 12.39
N GLU A 293 16.81 -6.41 13.03
CA GLU A 293 15.83 -7.29 13.70
C GLU A 293 14.42 -6.71 13.49
N VAL A 294 13.40 -7.57 13.45
CA VAL A 294 11.98 -7.17 13.45
C VAL A 294 11.26 -7.79 14.63
N TYR A 295 10.30 -7.07 15.21
CA TYR A 295 9.48 -7.60 16.30
C TYR A 295 8.38 -8.53 15.80
N ASN A 296 7.84 -8.28 14.60
CA ASN A 296 6.82 -9.13 14.01
C ASN A 296 7.48 -10.29 13.24
N PRO A 297 7.35 -11.55 13.71
CA PRO A 297 8.04 -12.70 13.14
C PRO A 297 7.59 -13.02 11.71
N THR A 298 6.44 -12.52 11.25
CA THR A 298 6.02 -12.69 9.85
C THR A 298 6.92 -11.94 8.87
N PHE A 299 7.67 -10.94 9.34
CA PHE A 299 8.64 -10.17 8.58
C PHE A 299 10.10 -10.58 8.80
N GLU A 300 10.39 -11.71 9.48
CA GLU A 300 11.77 -12.16 9.72
C GLU A 300 12.59 -12.27 8.41
N PHE A 301 11.91 -12.56 7.29
CA PHE A 301 12.54 -12.58 5.96
C PHE A 301 13.12 -11.22 5.51
N ALA A 302 12.70 -10.11 6.12
CA ALA A 302 13.18 -8.77 5.80
C ALA A 302 14.46 -8.37 6.54
N GLU A 303 14.82 -9.09 7.63
CA GLU A 303 16.05 -8.85 8.39
C GLU A 303 17.29 -9.01 7.50
N GLY A 304 18.18 -8.01 7.51
CA GLY A 304 19.36 -7.94 6.65
C GLY A 304 19.08 -7.72 5.16
N ASN A 305 17.80 -7.68 4.76
CA ASN A 305 17.37 -7.62 3.36
C ASN A 305 16.84 -6.24 2.95
N ILE A 306 16.67 -5.31 3.90
CA ILE A 306 16.32 -3.93 3.63
C ILE A 306 17.47 -3.02 4.06
N THR A 307 17.98 -2.22 3.12
CA THR A 307 19.10 -1.32 3.35
C THR A 307 18.82 0.06 2.77
N ILE A 308 19.22 1.12 3.47
CA ILE A 308 19.30 2.48 2.91
C ILE A 308 20.76 2.90 2.86
N ARG A 309 21.34 2.94 1.65
CA ARG A 309 22.74 3.35 1.44
C ARG A 309 22.81 4.84 1.26
N CYS A 310 23.66 5.47 2.04
CA CYS A 310 23.78 6.91 2.05
C CYS A 310 25.16 7.36 1.61
N ARG A 311 25.20 8.37 0.73
CA ARG A 311 26.45 8.96 0.23
C ARG A 311 26.33 10.45 0.07
N MET A 312 27.38 11.17 0.47
CA MET A 312 27.50 12.60 0.22
C MET A 312 28.93 12.98 -0.14
N TYR A 313 29.10 14.09 -0.85
CA TYR A 313 30.40 14.50 -1.37
C TYR A 313 30.77 15.92 -0.95
N PHE A 314 32.05 16.14 -0.66
CA PHE A 314 32.61 17.45 -0.33
C PHE A 314 32.96 18.27 -1.58
N VAL A 315 32.91 17.63 -2.75
CA VAL A 315 33.10 18.22 -4.08
C VAL A 315 32.04 17.64 -5.02
N PRO A 316 31.62 18.33 -6.08
CA PRO A 316 30.71 17.73 -7.05
C PRO A 316 31.35 16.51 -7.72
N VAL A 317 30.56 15.46 -7.94
CA VAL A 317 30.99 14.21 -8.58
C VAL A 317 29.98 13.76 -9.63
N ILE A 318 30.42 12.92 -10.55
CA ILE A 318 29.53 12.15 -11.42
C ILE A 318 29.36 10.77 -10.79
N GLU A 319 28.15 10.44 -10.36
CA GLU A 319 27.80 9.07 -9.98
C GLU A 319 27.41 8.27 -11.22
N ARG A 320 27.92 7.05 -11.31
CA ARG A 320 27.54 6.05 -12.32
C ARG A 320 26.77 4.93 -11.63
N ALA A 321 25.49 4.81 -11.98
CA ALA A 321 24.60 3.74 -11.54
C ALA A 321 24.12 2.96 -12.78
N GLY A 322 24.82 1.88 -13.12
CA GLY A 322 24.58 1.12 -14.35
C GLY A 322 24.78 1.98 -15.61
N GLU A 323 23.72 2.18 -16.40
CA GLU A 323 23.74 3.00 -17.62
C GLU A 323 23.42 4.49 -17.37
N ILE A 324 23.10 4.87 -16.14
CA ILE A 324 22.64 6.22 -15.79
C ILE A 324 23.79 6.98 -15.10
N ASN A 325 24.07 8.18 -15.60
CA ASN A 325 25.05 9.10 -15.03
C ASN A 325 24.36 10.39 -14.60
N TYR A 326 24.59 10.83 -13.36
CA TYR A 326 24.13 12.14 -12.90
C TYR A 326 25.17 12.83 -12.02
N THR A 327 25.09 14.16 -11.97
CA THR A 327 25.98 14.97 -11.15
C THR A 327 25.39 15.12 -9.75
N VAL A 328 26.16 14.72 -8.74
CA VAL A 328 25.82 14.90 -7.33
C VAL A 328 26.55 16.14 -6.82
N THR A 329 25.81 17.04 -6.18
CA THR A 329 26.33 18.32 -5.69
C THR A 329 26.92 18.22 -4.28
N ARG A 330 27.57 19.29 -3.80
CA ARG A 330 28.15 19.32 -2.45
C ARG A 330 27.12 19.42 -1.31
N ALA A 331 25.87 19.69 -1.67
CA ALA A 331 24.76 19.89 -0.74
C ALA A 331 23.66 18.86 -0.97
N GLU A 332 24.06 17.65 -1.36
CA GLU A 332 23.17 16.55 -1.70
C GLU A 332 23.60 15.29 -0.97
N LEU A 333 22.61 14.60 -0.40
CA LEU A 333 22.73 13.28 0.21
C LEU A 333 21.92 12.30 -0.64
N LYS A 334 22.61 11.34 -1.25
CA LYS A 334 22.01 10.18 -1.92
C LYS A 334 21.56 9.17 -0.88
N GLN A 335 20.42 8.52 -1.12
CA GLN A 335 19.74 7.59 -0.21
C GLN A 335 19.20 6.41 -1.02
N ASP A 336 20.04 5.43 -1.38
CA ASP A 336 19.57 4.31 -2.18
C ASP A 336 18.80 3.33 -1.29
N ILE A 337 17.51 3.15 -1.56
CA ILE A 337 16.70 2.10 -0.94
C ILE A 337 16.92 0.80 -1.70
N VAL A 338 17.30 -0.23 -0.96
CA VAL A 338 17.54 -1.58 -1.49
C VAL A 338 16.67 -2.56 -0.75
N ILE A 339 15.92 -3.35 -1.50
CA ILE A 339 15.03 -4.40 -0.99
C ILE A 339 15.41 -5.70 -1.69
N LEU A 340 15.92 -6.64 -0.91
CA LEU A 340 16.35 -7.96 -1.37
C LEU A 340 15.32 -8.99 -0.94
N GLY A 341 14.96 -9.91 -1.85
CA GLY A 341 14.21 -11.12 -1.47
C GLY A 341 12.87 -10.87 -0.76
N TRP A 342 12.13 -9.81 -1.14
CA TRP A 342 10.79 -9.58 -0.61
C TRP A 342 9.90 -10.81 -0.87
N ARG A 343 9.32 -11.36 0.19
CA ARG A 343 8.37 -12.47 0.11
C ARG A 343 7.00 -11.86 -0.20
N TRP A 344 6.35 -12.32 -1.26
CA TRP A 344 5.09 -11.73 -1.73
C TRP A 344 3.88 -12.49 -1.22
N ASN A 345 2.91 -11.79 -0.66
CA ASN A 345 1.62 -12.37 -0.32
C ASN A 345 0.91 -12.88 -1.59
N ILE A 346 0.92 -12.12 -2.69
CA ILE A 346 0.26 -12.53 -3.95
C ILE A 346 0.76 -13.88 -4.50
N ASP A 347 2.04 -14.21 -4.34
CA ASP A 347 2.59 -15.48 -4.82
C ASP A 347 2.08 -16.65 -3.98
N LEU A 348 2.03 -16.46 -2.66
CA LEU A 348 1.47 -17.44 -1.74
C LEU A 348 -0.04 -17.63 -1.97
N LEU A 349 -0.79 -16.54 -2.18
CA LEU A 349 -2.21 -16.60 -2.50
C LEU A 349 -2.44 -17.40 -3.80
N ARG A 350 -1.58 -17.23 -4.81
CA ARG A 350 -1.67 -17.96 -6.08
C ARG A 350 -1.36 -19.44 -5.93
N GLU A 351 -0.24 -19.80 -5.29
CA GLU A 351 0.14 -21.19 -5.06
C GLU A 351 -0.95 -21.95 -4.29
N LEU A 352 -1.56 -21.29 -3.31
CA LEU A 352 -2.65 -21.84 -2.54
C LEU A 352 -3.95 -21.95 -3.33
N ALA A 353 -4.31 -20.95 -4.14
CA ALA A 353 -5.49 -21.02 -5.02
C ALA A 353 -5.39 -22.21 -6.00
N GLU A 354 -4.20 -22.48 -6.52
CA GLU A 354 -3.93 -23.67 -7.33
C GLU A 354 -4.11 -24.97 -6.55
N GLU A 355 -3.68 -25.02 -5.28
CA GLU A 355 -3.82 -26.19 -4.41
C GLU A 355 -5.30 -26.54 -4.12
N VAL A 356 -6.14 -25.51 -3.91
CA VAL A 356 -7.58 -25.69 -3.61
C VAL A 356 -8.48 -25.68 -4.86
N GLY A 357 -7.91 -25.51 -6.06
CA GLY A 357 -8.65 -25.52 -7.32
C GLY A 357 -9.53 -24.29 -7.55
N LEU A 358 -9.20 -23.14 -6.92
CA LEU A 358 -9.90 -21.88 -7.12
C LEU A 358 -9.30 -21.08 -8.29
N PRO A 359 -10.12 -20.42 -9.12
CA PRO A 359 -9.61 -19.51 -10.14
C PRO A 359 -8.93 -18.31 -9.45
N PHE A 360 -7.68 -18.02 -9.83
CA PHE A 360 -6.96 -16.84 -9.35
C PHE A 360 -6.92 -15.78 -10.46
N ALA A 361 -7.37 -14.57 -10.18
CA ALA A 361 -7.40 -13.50 -11.17
C ALA A 361 -5.96 -13.12 -11.60
N GLU A 362 -5.60 -13.44 -12.85
CA GLU A 362 -4.25 -13.18 -13.39
C GLU A 362 -3.92 -11.68 -13.52
N ASN A 363 -4.93 -10.80 -13.49
CA ASN A 363 -4.78 -9.37 -13.77
C ASN A 363 -4.65 -8.49 -12.51
N LEU A 364 -4.50 -9.08 -11.32
CA LEU A 364 -4.38 -8.31 -10.08
C LEU A 364 -3.05 -7.51 -10.07
N THR A 365 -3.14 -6.19 -9.98
CA THR A 365 -1.95 -5.34 -9.86
C THR A 365 -1.37 -5.44 -8.45
N SER A 366 -0.14 -5.90 -8.31
CA SER A 366 0.57 -5.93 -7.01
C SER A 366 1.89 -5.15 -7.06
N GLY A 367 2.42 -4.80 -5.88
CA GLY A 367 3.71 -4.13 -5.75
C GLY A 367 3.97 -3.64 -4.33
N LEU A 368 5.04 -2.85 -4.17
CA LEU A 368 5.41 -2.22 -2.91
C LEU A 368 5.26 -0.71 -3.01
N ALA A 369 4.75 -0.08 -1.96
CA ALA A 369 4.77 1.37 -1.79
C ALA A 369 5.66 1.75 -0.60
N LEU A 370 6.72 2.52 -0.85
CA LEU A 370 7.53 3.13 0.19
C LEU A 370 6.84 4.41 0.68
N ARG A 371 6.50 4.44 1.97
CA ARG A 371 5.89 5.60 2.61
C ARG A 371 6.95 6.51 3.22
N LEU A 372 6.91 7.78 2.84
CA LEU A 372 7.78 8.84 3.33
C LEU A 372 6.94 9.97 3.94
N GLU A 373 7.50 10.63 4.94
CA GLU A 373 6.95 11.86 5.50
C GLU A 373 7.95 13.01 5.31
N LEU A 374 7.50 14.08 4.65
CA LEU A 374 8.30 15.27 4.37
C LEU A 374 7.79 16.49 5.13
N LEU A 375 8.69 17.18 5.84
CA LEU A 375 8.37 18.35 6.66
C LEU A 375 9.47 19.42 6.58
N ALA A 376 9.10 20.67 6.84
CA ALA A 376 10.03 21.78 7.02
C ALA A 376 9.69 22.49 8.34
N VAL A 377 10.66 22.56 9.24
CA VAL A 377 10.49 23.01 10.63
C VAL A 377 11.21 24.32 10.86
N ASN A 378 10.55 25.23 11.59
CA ASN A 378 11.15 26.49 12.01
C ASN A 378 12.08 26.26 13.22
N ALA A 379 13.34 26.65 13.08
CA ALA A 379 14.39 26.48 14.07
C ALA A 379 14.97 27.81 14.61
N THR A 380 14.41 28.97 14.25
CA THR A 380 14.96 30.31 14.57
C THR A 380 15.23 30.55 16.07
N HIS A 381 14.55 29.82 16.95
CA HIS A 381 14.66 29.98 18.41
C HIS A 381 15.02 28.70 19.17
N ALA A 382 15.27 27.60 18.46
CA ALA A 382 15.57 26.30 19.07
C ALA A 382 17.06 25.97 18.97
N ARG A 383 17.62 25.34 20.00
CA ARG A 383 18.90 24.64 19.83
C ARG A 383 18.66 23.37 19.03
N LEU A 384 19.57 23.03 18.11
CA LEU A 384 19.42 21.84 17.26
C LEU A 384 19.12 20.57 18.07
N GLY A 385 19.84 20.31 19.16
CA GLY A 385 19.56 19.16 20.03
C GLY A 385 18.15 19.17 20.65
N GLU A 386 17.69 20.31 21.17
CA GLU A 386 16.34 20.47 21.74
C GLU A 386 15.25 20.28 20.67
N LEU A 387 15.53 20.70 19.43
CA LEU A 387 14.61 20.52 18.31
C LEU A 387 14.53 19.04 17.91
N LEU A 388 15.69 18.37 17.78
CA LEU A 388 15.78 16.96 17.39
C LEU A 388 15.08 16.07 18.43
N GLU A 389 15.34 16.25 19.72
CA GLU A 389 14.62 15.58 20.81
C GLU A 389 13.10 15.84 20.71
N GLY A 390 12.70 17.09 20.45
CA GLY A 390 11.30 17.45 20.28
C GLY A 390 10.63 16.92 19.01
N LEU A 391 11.36 16.27 18.11
CA LEU A 391 10.86 15.64 16.88
C LEU A 391 10.81 14.10 17.00
N GLU A 392 11.60 13.50 17.89
CA GLU A 392 11.62 12.05 18.12
C GLU A 392 10.28 11.55 18.66
N GLU A 393 9.88 12.05 19.82
CA GLU A 393 8.68 11.59 20.54
C GLU A 393 7.41 11.72 19.68
N PRO A 394 7.12 12.86 19.00
CA PRO A 394 5.88 13.00 18.24
C PRO A 394 5.82 12.19 16.94
N LEU A 395 6.96 11.76 16.39
CA LEU A 395 7.00 10.99 15.15
C LEU A 395 7.03 9.48 15.42
N GLU A 396 7.71 9.05 16.49
CA GLU A 396 7.79 7.65 16.90
C GLU A 396 6.51 7.14 17.52
N LEU A 397 6.01 7.83 18.56
CA LEU A 397 4.77 7.41 19.21
C LEU A 397 3.60 7.43 18.21
N ARG A 398 3.64 8.22 17.13
CA ARG A 398 2.53 8.36 16.20
C ARG A 398 2.43 7.13 15.31
N ASP A 399 3.58 6.63 14.87
CA ASP A 399 3.62 5.39 14.10
C ASP A 399 3.26 4.21 15.00
N LEU A 400 3.74 4.20 16.26
CA LEU A 400 3.39 3.16 17.22
C LEU A 400 1.91 3.20 17.60
N VAL A 401 1.31 4.39 17.79
CA VAL A 401 -0.14 4.57 17.99
C VAL A 401 -0.92 4.04 16.79
N ALA A 402 -0.45 4.28 15.56
CA ALA A 402 -1.08 3.76 14.36
C ALA A 402 -1.04 2.22 14.32
N SER A 403 0.12 1.61 14.62
CA SER A 403 0.23 0.15 14.72
C SER A 403 -0.72 -0.42 15.79
N VAL A 404 -0.79 0.20 16.97
CA VAL A 404 -1.70 -0.26 18.04
C VAL A 404 -3.17 -0.07 17.68
N ALA A 405 -3.52 1.00 16.95
CA ALA A 405 -4.88 1.21 16.47
C ALA A 405 -5.27 0.16 15.42
N GLU A 406 -4.35 -0.16 14.50
CA GLU A 406 -4.55 -1.21 13.51
C GLU A 406 -4.73 -2.59 14.17
N GLU A 407 -3.92 -2.92 15.18
CA GLU A 407 -4.11 -4.15 15.96
C GLU A 407 -5.46 -4.17 16.70
N ALA A 408 -5.90 -3.03 17.26
CA ALA A 408 -7.20 -2.93 17.90
C ALA A 408 -8.37 -3.15 16.92
N GLU A 409 -8.27 -2.62 15.70
CA GLU A 409 -9.25 -2.84 14.62
C GLU A 409 -9.28 -4.31 14.20
N GLN A 410 -8.13 -4.95 14.00
CA GLN A 410 -8.05 -6.37 13.64
C GLN A 410 -8.61 -7.29 14.74
N ILE A 411 -8.37 -6.96 16.02
CA ILE A 411 -8.96 -7.68 17.16
C ILE A 411 -10.48 -7.51 17.19
N ASP A 412 -10.99 -6.29 16.92
CA ASP A 412 -12.43 -6.04 16.85
C ASP A 412 -13.10 -6.87 15.75
N GLU A 413 -12.51 -6.85 14.56
CA GLU A 413 -12.96 -7.59 13.39
C GLU A 413 -12.97 -9.09 13.67
N LEU A 414 -11.83 -9.67 14.09
CA LEU A 414 -11.69 -11.10 14.38
C LEU A 414 -12.74 -11.61 15.39
N VAL A 415 -12.94 -10.88 16.49
CA VAL A 415 -13.87 -11.30 17.54
C VAL A 415 -15.32 -11.07 17.12
N SER A 416 -15.60 -9.97 16.42
CA SER A 416 -16.94 -9.64 15.98
C SER A 416 -17.45 -10.59 14.92
N GLU A 417 -16.64 -10.88 13.90
CA GLU A 417 -16.97 -11.84 12.85
C GLU A 417 -17.20 -13.23 13.43
N ALA A 418 -16.29 -13.71 14.29
CA ALA A 418 -16.44 -15.01 14.94
C ALA A 418 -17.73 -15.11 15.78
N CYS A 419 -18.08 -14.05 16.51
CA CYS A 419 -19.33 -14.00 17.27
C CYS A 419 -20.57 -14.03 16.37
N GLU A 420 -20.57 -13.22 15.30
CA GLU A 420 -21.70 -13.11 14.37
C GLU A 420 -21.92 -14.44 13.61
N GLU A 421 -20.85 -15.06 13.13
CA GLU A 421 -20.90 -16.38 12.47
C GLU A 421 -21.33 -17.51 13.41
N LEU A 422 -20.83 -17.53 14.64
CA LEU A 422 -21.24 -18.53 15.62
C LEU A 422 -22.72 -18.38 16.01
N ASP A 423 -23.26 -17.17 16.08
CA ASP A 423 -24.70 -16.98 16.35
C ASP A 423 -25.55 -17.46 15.17
N GLU A 424 -25.15 -17.14 13.93
CA GLU A 424 -25.82 -17.61 12.71
C GLU A 424 -25.81 -19.14 12.62
N LYS A 425 -24.64 -19.76 12.84
CA LYS A 425 -24.49 -21.22 12.79
C LYS A 425 -25.23 -21.93 13.91
N ALA A 426 -25.30 -21.32 15.09
CA ALA A 426 -26.12 -21.84 16.17
C ALA A 426 -27.62 -21.75 15.87
N GLU A 427 -28.05 -20.70 15.16
CA GLU A 427 -29.43 -20.54 14.68
C GLU A 427 -29.76 -21.59 13.61
N GLU A 428 -28.90 -21.76 12.60
CA GLU A 428 -29.01 -22.81 11.58
C GLU A 428 -29.15 -24.19 12.24
N ALA A 429 -28.26 -24.53 13.17
CA ALA A 429 -28.32 -25.80 13.89
C ALA A 429 -29.57 -25.98 14.75
N LEU A 430 -30.18 -24.88 15.25
CA LEU A 430 -31.45 -24.94 15.98
C LEU A 430 -32.63 -25.15 15.04
N GLU A 431 -32.65 -24.51 13.88
CA GLU A 431 -33.68 -24.68 12.85
C GLU A 431 -33.69 -26.12 12.33
N GLU A 432 -32.52 -26.71 12.06
CA GLU A 432 -32.41 -28.12 11.65
C GLU A 432 -32.97 -29.10 12.70
N LEU A 433 -32.76 -28.79 14.00
CA LEU A 433 -33.33 -29.57 15.10
C LEU A 433 -34.86 -29.44 15.20
N GLU A 434 -35.46 -28.36 14.67
CA GLU A 434 -36.90 -28.10 14.72
C GLU A 434 -37.65 -28.62 13.48
N GLU A 435 -37.05 -28.55 12.28
CA GLU A 435 -37.72 -28.89 11.01
C GLU A 435 -37.76 -30.39 10.71
N TRP A 436 -36.72 -31.15 11.07
CA TRP A 436 -36.60 -32.57 10.76
C TRP A 436 -36.67 -33.40 12.03
N GLU A 437 -37.67 -34.28 12.17
CA GLU A 437 -37.69 -35.27 13.25
C GLU A 437 -36.45 -36.19 13.14
N LEU A 438 -35.36 -35.85 13.85
CA LEU A 438 -34.29 -36.72 14.36
C LEU A 438 -33.13 -37.15 13.44
N GLU A 439 -32.49 -36.26 12.67
CA GLU A 439 -31.14 -36.56 12.12
C GLU A 439 -30.06 -35.71 12.83
N LEU A 440 -29.60 -36.20 13.99
CA LEU A 440 -28.50 -35.62 14.77
C LEU A 440 -27.18 -35.52 13.98
N ASP A 441 -27.03 -36.27 12.89
CA ASP A 441 -25.80 -36.34 12.11
C ASP A 441 -25.51 -35.05 11.32
N GLU A 442 -26.54 -34.34 10.83
CA GLU A 442 -26.40 -33.06 10.13
C GLU A 442 -25.99 -31.95 11.13
N VAL A 443 -26.66 -31.90 12.28
CA VAL A 443 -26.33 -30.98 13.38
C VAL A 443 -24.91 -31.22 13.92
N ARG A 444 -24.43 -32.47 13.90
CA ARG A 444 -23.04 -32.80 14.28
C ARG A 444 -22.02 -32.18 13.33
N GLY A 445 -22.34 -32.03 12.04
CA GLY A 445 -21.51 -31.32 11.06
C GLY A 445 -21.37 -29.84 11.44
N LEU A 446 -22.49 -29.17 11.68
CA LEU A 446 -22.51 -27.76 12.10
C LEU A 446 -21.78 -27.53 13.42
N LEU A 447 -21.95 -28.42 14.42
CA LEU A 447 -21.22 -28.34 15.69
C LEU A 447 -19.70 -28.48 15.50
N GLN A 448 -19.24 -29.35 14.60
CA GLN A 448 -17.81 -29.49 14.29
C GLN A 448 -17.25 -28.21 13.65
N GLU A 449 -18.01 -27.60 12.74
CA GLU A 449 -17.66 -26.31 12.14
C GLU A 449 -17.52 -25.23 13.22
N MET A 450 -18.48 -25.14 14.15
CA MET A 450 -18.45 -24.19 15.25
C MET A 450 -17.24 -24.40 16.18
N VAL A 451 -16.92 -25.65 16.56
CA VAL A 451 -15.72 -25.95 17.38
C VAL A 451 -14.47 -25.42 16.71
N PHE A 452 -14.40 -25.63 15.40
CA PHE A 452 -13.26 -25.24 14.62
C PHE A 452 -13.11 -23.72 14.50
N MET A 453 -14.20 -22.99 14.27
CA MET A 453 -14.23 -21.51 14.33
C MET A 453 -13.71 -21.02 15.68
N VAL A 454 -14.10 -21.66 16.78
CA VAL A 454 -13.65 -21.26 18.11
C VAL A 454 -12.15 -21.51 18.32
N GLU A 455 -11.63 -22.68 17.92
CA GLU A 455 -10.20 -23.00 17.98
C GLU A 455 -9.34 -22.07 17.11
N GLU A 456 -9.89 -21.63 15.97
CA GLU A 456 -9.30 -20.59 15.15
C GLU A 456 -9.18 -19.28 15.91
N THR A 457 -10.30 -18.77 16.43
CA THR A 457 -10.32 -17.44 17.04
C THR A 457 -9.33 -17.38 18.18
N LEU A 458 -9.24 -18.46 18.97
CA LEU A 458 -8.23 -18.61 20.03
C LEU A 458 -6.79 -18.51 19.50
N ALA A 459 -6.48 -19.19 18.39
CA ALA A 459 -5.14 -19.12 17.79
C ALA A 459 -4.82 -17.73 17.20
N GLY A 460 -5.82 -17.05 16.62
CA GLY A 460 -5.66 -15.67 16.14
C GLY A 460 -5.39 -14.70 17.29
N LEU A 461 -6.12 -14.85 18.39
CA LEU A 461 -5.93 -14.07 19.61
C LEU A 461 -4.54 -14.27 20.24
N ASP A 462 -3.96 -15.48 20.20
CA ASP A 462 -2.58 -15.73 20.66
C ASP A 462 -1.54 -14.94 19.82
N VAL A 463 -1.77 -14.76 18.52
CA VAL A 463 -0.88 -13.96 17.66
C VAL A 463 -0.94 -12.48 18.03
N HIS A 464 -2.16 -11.95 18.20
CA HIS A 464 -2.34 -10.57 18.62
C HIS A 464 -1.76 -10.31 20.02
N GLU A 465 -1.83 -11.28 20.94
CA GLU A 465 -1.19 -11.19 22.26
C GLU A 465 0.34 -11.04 22.15
N GLU A 466 1.00 -11.83 21.30
CA GLU A 466 2.44 -11.73 21.06
C GLU A 466 2.84 -10.36 20.48
N LEU A 467 2.05 -9.85 19.51
CA LEU A 467 2.27 -8.53 18.91
C LEU A 467 2.10 -7.41 19.93
N LEU A 468 1.02 -7.44 20.71
CA LEU A 468 0.75 -6.45 21.76
C LEU A 468 1.89 -6.44 22.80
N SER A 469 2.44 -7.59 23.18
CA SER A 469 3.59 -7.66 24.09
C SER A 469 4.81 -6.93 23.52
N GLY A 470 5.14 -7.13 22.23
CA GLY A 470 6.24 -6.42 21.58
C GLY A 470 6.01 -4.91 21.48
N LEU A 471 4.81 -4.50 21.09
CA LEU A 471 4.41 -3.09 21.04
C LEU A 471 4.44 -2.43 22.43
N LYS A 472 4.09 -3.17 23.48
CA LYS A 472 4.13 -2.71 24.88
C LYS A 472 5.55 -2.52 25.39
N GLU A 473 6.46 -3.46 25.08
CA GLU A 473 7.88 -3.30 25.38
C GLU A 473 8.39 -2.00 24.75
N LYS A 474 8.06 -1.77 23.48
CA LYS A 474 8.45 -0.54 22.77
C LYS A 474 7.85 0.72 23.38
N ALA A 475 6.55 0.70 23.68
CA ALA A 475 5.88 1.83 24.33
C ALA A 475 6.52 2.16 25.68
N THR A 476 6.93 1.12 26.43
CA THR A 476 7.59 1.27 27.73
C THR A 476 9.01 1.82 27.59
N GLU A 477 9.79 1.34 26.63
CA GLU A 477 11.12 1.88 26.29
C GLU A 477 11.06 3.38 25.96
N LEU A 478 10.02 3.79 25.25
CA LEU A 478 9.77 5.17 24.86
C LEU A 478 9.14 6.03 25.97
N GLY A 479 8.78 5.45 27.12
CA GLY A 479 8.10 6.16 28.21
C GLY A 479 6.67 6.61 27.87
N ALA A 480 6.03 5.96 26.89
CA ALA A 480 4.70 6.28 26.39
C ALA A 480 3.59 5.71 27.30
N GLU A 481 3.41 6.27 28.51
CA GLU A 481 2.49 5.73 29.52
C GLU A 481 1.04 5.57 29.04
N VAL A 482 0.52 6.53 28.26
CA VAL A 482 -0.86 6.48 27.73
C VAL A 482 -1.00 5.32 26.74
N LEU A 483 -0.04 5.18 25.83
CA LEU A 483 -0.05 4.11 24.83
C LEU A 483 0.11 2.74 25.49
N ALA A 484 1.02 2.61 26.45
CA ALA A 484 1.17 1.39 27.24
C ALA A 484 -0.13 1.01 27.97
N SER A 485 -0.87 1.99 28.51
CA SER A 485 -2.18 1.76 29.12
C SER A 485 -3.25 1.33 28.12
N CYS A 486 -3.22 1.85 26.88
CA CYS A 486 -4.11 1.38 25.81
C CYS A 486 -3.80 -0.07 25.44
N ILE A 487 -2.52 -0.41 25.31
CA ILE A 487 -2.08 -1.78 25.00
C ILE A 487 -2.48 -2.74 26.13
N GLU A 488 -2.30 -2.36 27.40
CA GLU A 488 -2.78 -3.15 28.56
C GLU A 488 -4.30 -3.38 28.54
N SER A 489 -5.06 -2.40 28.06
CA SER A 489 -6.50 -2.53 27.91
C SER A 489 -6.86 -3.51 26.78
N LEU A 490 -6.10 -3.51 25.68
CA LEU A 490 -6.25 -4.48 24.60
C LEU A 490 -5.83 -5.88 25.01
N GLU A 491 -4.71 -6.06 25.71
CA GLU A 491 -4.28 -7.34 26.28
C GLU A 491 -5.38 -7.93 27.18
N ALA A 492 -6.00 -7.09 28.02
CA ALA A 492 -7.12 -7.52 28.86
C ALA A 492 -8.37 -7.93 28.05
N LEU A 493 -8.64 -7.25 26.94
CA LEU A 493 -9.74 -7.60 26.03
C LEU A 493 -9.46 -8.90 25.26
N VAL A 494 -8.23 -9.12 24.83
CA VAL A 494 -7.78 -10.37 24.21
C VAL A 494 -7.95 -11.53 25.20
N GLU A 495 -7.49 -11.38 26.44
CA GLU A 495 -7.68 -12.40 27.48
C GLU A 495 -9.17 -12.65 27.80
N GLN A 496 -9.99 -11.60 27.81
CA GLN A 496 -11.43 -11.72 27.99
C GLN A 496 -12.07 -12.52 26.83
N ALA A 497 -11.71 -12.21 25.58
CA ALA A 497 -12.18 -12.92 24.40
C ALA A 497 -11.72 -14.39 24.42
N LYS A 498 -10.46 -14.67 24.76
CA LYS A 498 -9.94 -16.04 24.89
C LYS A 498 -10.70 -16.83 25.93
N ALA A 499 -11.00 -16.24 27.09
CA ALA A 499 -11.81 -16.88 28.13
C ALA A 499 -13.24 -17.16 27.65
N PHE A 500 -13.85 -16.21 26.93
CA PHE A 500 -15.18 -16.36 26.34
C PHE A 500 -15.21 -17.52 25.33
N PHE A 501 -14.34 -17.51 24.33
CA PHE A 501 -14.26 -18.55 23.31
C PHE A 501 -13.90 -19.92 23.90
N THR A 502 -13.06 -19.98 24.94
CA THR A 502 -12.80 -21.24 25.66
C THR A 502 -14.07 -21.81 26.32
N SER A 503 -14.93 -20.95 26.86
CA SER A 503 -16.23 -21.33 27.44
C SER A 503 -17.19 -21.86 26.37
N ILE A 504 -17.29 -21.16 25.23
CA ILE A 504 -18.08 -21.60 24.08
C ILE A 504 -17.58 -22.96 23.57
N ASN A 505 -16.26 -23.14 23.45
CA ASN A 505 -15.67 -24.41 23.00
C ASN A 505 -16.04 -25.57 23.91
N ALA A 506 -15.97 -25.37 25.23
CA ALA A 506 -16.36 -26.38 26.20
C ALA A 506 -17.83 -26.77 26.05
N THR A 507 -18.72 -25.78 25.86
CA THR A 507 -20.15 -25.99 25.63
C THR A 507 -20.41 -26.76 24.33
N LEU A 508 -19.67 -26.46 23.27
CA LEU A 508 -19.76 -27.18 21.99
C LEU A 508 -19.30 -28.63 22.11
N TYR A 509 -18.20 -28.91 22.81
CA TYR A 509 -17.77 -30.29 23.04
C TYR A 509 -18.76 -31.09 23.89
N GLU A 510 -19.41 -30.46 24.87
CA GLU A 510 -20.49 -31.09 25.63
C GLU A 510 -21.68 -31.43 24.73
N ALA A 511 -22.06 -30.53 23.82
CA ALA A 511 -23.11 -30.76 22.83
C ALA A 511 -22.74 -31.90 21.86
N MET A 512 -21.53 -31.88 21.31
CA MET A 512 -21.01 -32.95 20.44
C MET A 512 -20.96 -34.32 21.13
N GLY A 513 -20.76 -34.36 22.45
CA GLY A 513 -20.73 -35.60 23.22
C GLY A 513 -22.12 -36.15 23.57
N SER A 514 -23.20 -35.40 23.29
CA SER A 514 -24.57 -35.77 23.62
C SER A 514 -25.27 -36.45 22.44
N ASP A 515 -26.11 -37.44 22.74
CA ASP A 515 -27.06 -38.05 21.79
C ASP A 515 -28.50 -37.57 22.04
N ASP A 516 -28.69 -36.60 22.94
CA ASP A 516 -30.00 -36.03 23.28
C ASP A 516 -30.18 -34.67 22.56
N PRO A 517 -31.10 -34.58 21.57
CA PRO A 517 -31.38 -33.34 20.84
C PRO A 517 -31.75 -32.16 21.74
N ALA A 518 -32.42 -32.41 22.87
CA ALA A 518 -32.81 -31.33 23.79
C ALA A 518 -31.60 -30.74 24.52
N VAL A 519 -30.57 -31.55 24.79
CA VAL A 519 -29.32 -31.08 25.37
C VAL A 519 -28.54 -30.25 24.36
N VAL A 520 -28.50 -30.71 23.10
CA VAL A 520 -27.85 -29.97 22.01
C VAL A 520 -28.53 -28.62 21.77
N ALA A 521 -29.87 -28.59 21.65
CA ALA A 521 -30.63 -27.36 21.49
C ALA A 521 -30.43 -26.39 22.67
N SER A 522 -30.38 -26.89 23.90
CA SER A 522 -30.10 -26.07 25.08
C SER A 522 -28.69 -25.48 25.05
N ALA A 523 -27.69 -26.24 24.58
CA ALA A 523 -26.32 -25.75 24.44
C ALA A 523 -26.22 -24.65 23.38
N LEU A 524 -26.82 -24.85 22.19
CA LEU A 524 -26.87 -23.85 21.12
C LEU A 524 -27.56 -22.56 21.57
N THR A 525 -28.71 -22.68 22.25
CA THR A 525 -29.42 -21.51 22.82
C THR A 525 -28.57 -20.75 23.84
N THR A 526 -27.77 -21.48 24.63
CA THR A 526 -26.86 -20.89 25.62
C THR A 526 -25.74 -20.11 24.92
N ILE A 527 -25.12 -20.70 23.90
CA ILE A 527 -24.07 -20.06 23.08
C ILE A 527 -24.59 -18.74 22.50
N ARG A 528 -25.76 -18.75 21.84
CA ARG A 528 -26.38 -17.53 21.30
C ARG A 528 -26.59 -16.45 22.35
N THR A 529 -27.13 -16.84 23.51
CA THR A 529 -27.38 -15.91 24.62
C THR A 529 -26.07 -15.30 25.16
N GLU A 530 -25.01 -16.11 25.27
CA GLU A 530 -23.69 -15.65 25.71
C GLU A 530 -23.06 -14.69 24.69
N ILE A 531 -23.14 -14.99 23.39
CA ILE A 531 -22.67 -14.12 22.31
C ILE A 531 -23.39 -12.77 22.35
N GLN A 532 -24.73 -12.77 22.42
CA GLN A 532 -25.55 -11.55 22.44
C GLN A 532 -25.27 -10.66 23.67
N ALA A 533 -24.79 -11.23 24.77
CA ALA A 533 -24.38 -10.49 25.96
C ALA A 533 -22.93 -9.97 25.87
N PHE A 534 -22.03 -10.78 25.30
CA PHE A 534 -20.60 -10.48 25.20
C PHE A 534 -20.30 -9.41 24.15
N LEU A 535 -20.76 -9.60 22.91
CA LEU A 535 -20.33 -8.81 21.75
C LEU A 535 -20.57 -7.30 21.91
N PRO A 536 -21.73 -6.81 22.38
CA PRO A 536 -21.92 -5.36 22.55
C PRO A 536 -21.01 -4.74 23.61
N THR A 537 -20.66 -5.51 24.64
CA THR A 537 -19.75 -5.06 25.71
C THR A 537 -18.32 -4.97 25.17
N PHE A 538 -17.90 -6.00 24.44
CA PHE A 538 -16.58 -6.05 23.81
C PHE A 538 -16.38 -4.90 22.81
N LYS A 539 -17.30 -4.72 21.85
CA LYS A 539 -17.26 -3.61 20.86
C LYS A 539 -17.17 -2.23 21.54
N ALA A 540 -17.91 -2.02 22.63
CA ALA A 540 -17.87 -0.76 23.38
C ALA A 540 -16.50 -0.52 24.06
N GLN A 541 -15.84 -1.58 24.53
CA GLN A 541 -14.52 -1.47 25.16
C GLN A 541 -13.41 -1.26 24.14
N VAL A 542 -13.41 -2.00 23.02
CA VAL A 542 -12.45 -1.78 21.93
C VAL A 542 -12.61 -0.37 21.34
N GLY A 543 -13.85 0.08 21.12
CA GLY A 543 -14.13 1.44 20.67
C GLY A 543 -13.60 2.54 21.60
N ALA A 544 -13.58 2.29 22.92
CA ALA A 544 -12.97 3.22 23.88
C ALA A 544 -11.44 3.28 23.76
N VAL A 545 -10.78 2.15 23.48
CA VAL A 545 -9.33 2.11 23.21
C VAL A 545 -9.02 2.86 21.92
N LEU A 546 -9.74 2.57 20.83
CA LEU A 546 -9.58 3.26 19.54
C LEU A 546 -9.75 4.78 19.67
N GLN A 547 -10.74 5.23 20.45
CA GLN A 547 -10.93 6.65 20.73
C GLN A 547 -9.75 7.28 21.50
N ALA A 548 -9.16 6.56 22.46
CA ALA A 548 -8.00 7.04 23.20
C ALA A 548 -6.75 7.13 22.29
N LEU A 549 -6.57 6.15 21.41
CA LEU A 549 -5.50 6.13 20.41
C LEU A 549 -5.65 7.28 19.41
N ASP A 550 -6.86 7.53 18.91
CA ASP A 550 -7.14 8.68 18.03
C ASP A 550 -6.81 10.01 18.72
N HIS A 551 -7.17 10.16 20.00
CA HIS A 551 -6.83 11.36 20.76
C HIS A 551 -5.30 11.59 20.86
N GLU A 552 -4.53 10.53 21.12
CA GLU A 552 -3.06 10.62 21.10
C GLU A 552 -2.54 10.94 19.70
N ALA A 553 -3.04 10.28 18.65
CA ALA A 553 -2.65 10.55 17.27
C ALA A 553 -2.88 12.03 16.89
N VAL A 554 -4.01 12.61 17.31
CA VAL A 554 -4.33 14.03 17.12
C VAL A 554 -3.37 14.93 17.91
N ARG A 555 -3.14 14.66 19.20
CA ARG A 555 -2.22 15.45 20.05
C ARG A 555 -0.82 15.53 19.43
N MET A 556 -0.32 14.40 18.96
CA MET A 556 0.99 14.26 18.34
C MET A 556 1.09 15.03 17.03
N ARG A 557 0.03 14.96 16.23
CA ARG A 557 -0.09 15.70 14.99
C ARG A 557 -0.07 17.21 15.21
N GLU A 558 -0.87 17.72 16.15
CA GLU A 558 -0.87 19.14 16.49
C GLU A 558 0.51 19.63 16.94
N CYS A 559 1.25 18.79 17.69
CA CYS A 559 2.63 19.09 18.08
C CYS A 559 3.54 19.30 16.86
N LEU A 560 3.48 18.41 15.86
CA LEU A 560 4.27 18.51 14.63
C LEU A 560 3.83 19.69 13.75
N SER A 561 2.53 19.83 13.51
CA SER A 561 1.96 20.90 12.70
C SER A 561 2.30 22.28 13.28
N SER A 562 2.32 22.43 14.61
CA SER A 562 2.68 23.70 15.28
C SER A 562 4.13 24.14 15.03
N LYS A 563 5.03 23.19 14.76
CA LYS A 563 6.45 23.43 14.48
C LYS A 563 6.73 23.57 12.98
N SER A 564 5.87 23.02 12.13
CA SER A 564 6.04 23.04 10.68
C SER A 564 5.76 24.43 10.08
N MET A 565 6.68 24.90 9.24
CA MET A 565 6.51 26.10 8.41
C MET A 565 6.06 25.78 6.98
N LEU A 566 5.95 24.49 6.63
CA LEU A 566 5.49 24.04 5.33
C LEU A 566 4.02 24.40 5.12
N LYS A 567 3.71 25.07 4.01
CA LYS A 567 2.33 25.36 3.59
C LYS A 567 1.99 24.68 2.28
N LYS A 568 2.94 24.67 1.36
CA LYS A 568 2.77 24.07 0.03
C LYS A 568 3.99 23.26 -0.34
N VAL A 569 3.80 22.32 -1.24
CA VAL A 569 4.89 21.65 -1.94
C VAL A 569 4.74 21.91 -3.43
N LYS A 570 5.87 22.02 -4.14
CA LYS A 570 5.86 22.07 -5.60
C LYS A 570 6.39 20.76 -6.13
N MET A 571 5.53 20.00 -6.82
CA MET A 571 5.86 18.69 -7.37
C MET A 571 5.25 18.53 -8.78
N GLY A 572 6.03 17.99 -9.72
CA GLY A 572 5.65 17.90 -11.14
C GLY A 572 5.20 19.22 -11.78
N GLY A 573 5.72 20.36 -11.30
CA GLY A 573 5.35 21.70 -11.78
C GLY A 573 4.07 22.29 -11.19
N GLU A 574 3.38 21.57 -10.30
CA GLU A 574 2.16 22.03 -9.60
C GLU A 574 2.48 22.40 -8.16
N GLU A 575 1.77 23.41 -7.65
CA GLU A 575 1.80 23.76 -6.22
C GLU A 575 0.61 23.12 -5.52
N ILE A 576 0.90 22.32 -4.51
CA ILE A 576 -0.09 21.57 -3.75
C ILE A 576 -0.08 22.11 -2.33
N ASP A 577 -1.24 22.57 -1.89
CA ASP A 577 -1.49 23.01 -0.51
C ASP A 577 -1.50 21.82 0.42
N VAL A 578 -0.71 21.86 1.49
CA VAL A 578 -0.61 20.78 2.48
C VAL A 578 -1.04 21.24 3.87
N GLU A 579 -1.65 22.42 4.02
CA GLU A 579 -2.11 22.92 5.32
C GLU A 579 -3.30 22.11 5.85
N ASP A 580 -4.17 21.64 4.95
CA ASP A 580 -5.26 20.74 5.30
C ASP A 580 -4.73 19.36 5.71
N ASP A 581 -5.52 18.73 6.57
CA ASP A 581 -5.27 17.40 7.05
C ASP A 581 -6.27 16.42 6.45
N GLU A 582 -5.75 15.48 5.67
CA GLU A 582 -6.50 14.49 4.92
C GLU A 582 -6.06 13.07 5.23
N THR A 583 -5.36 12.81 6.34
CA THR A 583 -4.88 11.44 6.61
C THR A 583 -6.00 10.44 6.89
N PHE A 584 -7.22 10.91 7.17
CA PHE A 584 -8.42 10.06 7.28
C PHE A 584 -9.07 9.81 5.92
N LEU A 585 -8.56 10.44 4.86
CA LEU A 585 -8.99 10.24 3.49
C LEU A 585 -8.00 9.34 2.75
N ARG A 586 -8.38 8.93 1.55
CA ARG A 586 -7.56 8.13 0.65
C ARG A 586 -6.39 8.93 0.06
N GLU A 587 -5.28 8.25 -0.21
CA GLU A 587 -4.16 8.83 -0.95
C GLU A 587 -4.54 9.27 -2.37
N ARG A 588 -3.92 10.35 -2.85
CA ARG A 588 -4.16 10.88 -4.19
C ARG A 588 -3.09 10.38 -5.15
N PRO A 589 -3.43 9.62 -6.20
CA PRO A 589 -2.49 9.30 -7.26
C PRO A 589 -1.96 10.58 -7.91
N PHE A 590 -0.65 10.61 -8.19
CA PHE A 590 -0.05 11.69 -8.96
C PHE A 590 -0.01 11.30 -10.44
N GLU A 591 -0.96 11.80 -11.22
CA GLU A 591 -1.20 11.33 -12.59
C GLU A 591 -0.34 12.02 -13.66
N ARG A 592 0.35 13.11 -13.32
CA ARG A 592 1.09 13.89 -14.31
C ARG A 592 2.31 13.10 -14.77
N GLY A 593 2.27 12.65 -16.03
CA GLY A 593 3.33 11.88 -16.67
C GLY A 593 4.66 12.63 -16.64
N VAL A 594 5.64 12.02 -15.98
CA VAL A 594 7.05 12.35 -16.14
C VAL A 594 7.65 11.18 -16.93
N ASP A 595 8.47 11.46 -17.94
CA ASP A 595 8.98 10.39 -18.79
C ASP A 595 9.83 9.42 -17.96
N LEU A 596 9.83 8.13 -18.34
CA LEU A 596 10.63 7.13 -17.63
C LEU A 596 12.10 7.55 -17.60
N LYS A 597 12.74 7.45 -16.43
CA LYS A 597 14.12 7.91 -16.13
C LYS A 597 14.30 9.43 -15.98
N ASP A 598 13.23 10.22 -16.02
CA ASP A 598 13.33 11.64 -15.68
C ASP A 598 13.49 11.85 -14.17
N MET A 599 14.09 12.99 -13.82
CA MET A 599 14.21 13.43 -12.44
C MET A 599 12.89 14.02 -11.95
N PHE A 600 12.38 13.53 -10.83
CA PHE A 600 11.26 14.10 -10.11
C PHE A 600 11.76 14.90 -8.90
N GLU A 601 11.25 16.12 -8.71
CA GLU A 601 11.67 17.00 -7.62
C GLU A 601 10.45 17.53 -6.84
N VAL A 602 10.55 17.46 -5.52
CA VAL A 602 9.63 18.05 -4.55
C VAL A 602 10.33 19.23 -3.88
N ARG A 603 9.82 20.45 -4.10
CA ARG A 603 10.28 21.66 -3.40
C ARG A 603 9.36 22.02 -2.25
N PHE A 604 9.92 22.52 -1.16
CA PHE A 604 9.16 23.01 -0.01
C PHE A 604 8.84 24.50 -0.15
N LEU A 605 7.61 24.90 0.20
CA LEU A 605 7.16 26.28 0.15
C LEU A 605 6.55 26.70 1.48
N SER A 606 6.98 27.87 1.95
CA SER A 606 6.37 28.61 3.06
C SER A 606 5.34 29.62 2.53
N GLU A 607 4.77 30.43 3.41
CA GLU A 607 3.78 31.46 3.04
C GLU A 607 4.29 32.46 2.00
N ASN A 608 5.57 32.82 2.05
CA ASN A 608 6.12 33.93 1.28
C ASN A 608 7.29 33.55 0.38
N ALA A 609 7.78 32.30 0.43
CA ALA A 609 8.99 31.91 -0.26
C ALA A 609 9.08 30.40 -0.53
N THR A 610 9.72 30.06 -1.64
CA THR A 610 10.33 28.74 -1.85
C THR A 610 11.48 28.57 -0.88
N LEU A 611 11.46 27.48 -0.14
CA LEU A 611 12.52 27.13 0.80
C LEU A 611 13.69 26.46 0.05
N ALA A 612 14.89 26.52 0.62
CA ALA A 612 16.11 26.03 -0.02
C ALA A 612 16.17 24.50 -0.16
N GLY A 613 15.48 23.77 0.72
CA GLY A 613 15.47 22.32 0.74
C GLY A 613 14.64 21.70 -0.38
N TRP A 614 15.05 20.51 -0.82
CA TRP A 614 14.30 19.69 -1.78
C TRP A 614 14.48 18.20 -1.49
N PHE A 615 13.54 17.40 -2.00
CA PHE A 615 13.62 15.95 -2.12
C PHE A 615 13.49 15.58 -3.60
N LYS A 616 14.32 14.68 -4.13
CA LYS A 616 14.29 14.27 -5.53
C LYS A 616 14.62 12.79 -5.71
N PHE A 617 14.19 12.22 -6.82
CA PHE A 617 14.48 10.84 -7.21
C PHE A 617 14.31 10.68 -8.72
N VAL A 618 14.86 9.61 -9.28
CA VAL A 618 14.62 9.25 -10.68
C VAL A 618 13.30 8.51 -10.77
N ASN A 619 12.43 8.81 -11.74
CA ASN A 619 11.12 8.13 -11.85
C ASN A 619 11.23 6.70 -12.42
N ALA A 620 12.26 5.97 -12.01
CA ALA A 620 12.55 4.60 -12.39
C ALA A 620 13.39 3.90 -11.30
N SER A 621 13.11 2.63 -11.06
CA SER A 621 13.91 1.74 -10.22
C SER A 621 14.62 0.70 -11.07
N LEU A 622 15.68 0.11 -10.51
CA LEU A 622 16.35 -1.05 -11.07
C LEU A 622 15.86 -2.31 -10.36
N VAL A 623 15.52 -3.34 -11.14
CA VAL A 623 15.15 -4.66 -10.62
C VAL A 623 16.15 -5.68 -11.14
N TYR A 624 16.83 -6.36 -10.23
CA TYR A 624 17.82 -7.39 -10.52
C TYR A 624 17.18 -8.76 -10.31
N TYR A 625 17.03 -9.54 -11.39
CA TYR A 625 16.44 -10.88 -11.31
C TYR A 625 17.51 -11.96 -11.08
N PRO A 626 17.16 -13.08 -10.44
CA PRO A 626 18.08 -14.21 -10.20
C PRO A 626 18.70 -14.80 -11.48
N ASN A 627 18.05 -14.61 -12.64
CA ASN A 627 18.56 -15.05 -13.94
C ASN A 627 19.66 -14.12 -14.52
N GLY A 628 20.05 -13.07 -13.80
CA GLY A 628 21.06 -12.08 -14.20
C GLY A 628 20.51 -10.92 -15.07
N THR A 629 19.20 -10.88 -15.32
CA THR A 629 18.57 -9.78 -16.07
C THR A 629 18.35 -8.58 -15.15
N VAL A 630 18.61 -7.38 -15.68
CA VAL A 630 18.27 -6.12 -15.01
C VAL A 630 17.16 -5.43 -15.78
N ALA A 631 16.06 -5.12 -15.10
CA ALA A 631 14.95 -4.36 -15.66
C ALA A 631 14.91 -2.95 -15.09
N VAL A 632 14.58 -1.98 -15.93
CA VAL A 632 14.25 -0.62 -15.50
C VAL A 632 12.73 -0.52 -15.38
N MET A 633 12.23 -0.33 -14.17
CA MET A 633 10.80 -0.32 -13.87
C MET A 633 10.35 1.11 -13.53
N PRO A 634 9.15 1.54 -13.94
CA PRO A 634 8.63 2.85 -13.56
C PRO A 634 8.36 2.92 -12.06
N VAL A 635 8.66 4.07 -11.47
CA VAL A 635 8.18 4.42 -10.14
C VAL A 635 6.92 5.27 -10.32
N ARG A 636 5.84 4.94 -9.63
CA ARG A 636 4.61 5.75 -9.60
C ARG A 636 4.55 6.49 -8.27
N LEU A 637 3.66 7.48 -8.17
CA LEU A 637 3.54 8.31 -6.98
C LEU A 637 2.09 8.44 -6.53
N ALA A 638 1.91 8.45 -5.23
CA ALA A 638 0.72 8.99 -4.59
C ALA A 638 1.14 9.89 -3.42
N TYR A 639 0.24 10.75 -2.95
CA TYR A 639 0.51 11.63 -1.83
C TYR A 639 -0.72 11.84 -0.94
N MET A 640 -0.48 12.26 0.29
CA MET A 640 -1.52 12.78 1.19
C MET A 640 -1.07 14.07 1.85
N ARG A 641 -2.05 14.94 2.08
CA ARG A 641 -1.91 16.16 2.85
C ARG A 641 -2.12 15.81 4.31
N ALA A 642 -1.16 16.13 5.18
CA ALA A 642 -1.15 15.66 6.56
C ALA A 642 -0.92 16.81 7.54
N GLY A 643 -1.63 17.93 7.35
CA GLY A 643 -1.61 19.04 8.31
C GLY A 643 -0.24 19.70 8.42
N ARG A 644 0.19 20.38 7.36
CA ARG A 644 1.52 21.02 7.20
C ARG A 644 2.67 20.03 7.02
N THR A 645 2.33 18.83 6.57
CA THR A 645 3.24 17.73 6.26
C THR A 645 2.77 17.07 4.97
N LEU A 646 3.71 16.53 4.18
CA LEU A 646 3.38 15.71 3.01
C LEU A 646 3.72 14.25 3.30
N HIS A 647 2.73 13.36 3.22
CA HIS A 647 3.03 11.93 3.06
C HIS A 647 3.20 11.65 1.57
N LEU A 648 4.33 11.07 1.19
CA LEU A 648 4.64 10.68 -0.18
C LEU A 648 4.76 9.16 -0.26
N PHE A 649 4.12 8.56 -1.25
CA PHE A 649 4.16 7.13 -1.52
C PHE A 649 4.89 6.90 -2.84
N MET A 650 6.02 6.20 -2.78
CA MET A 650 6.79 5.81 -3.96
C MET A 650 6.43 4.37 -4.31
N ILE A 651 5.77 4.17 -5.44
CA ILE A 651 5.04 2.95 -5.79
C ILE A 651 5.84 2.16 -6.82
N TYR A 652 6.29 0.98 -6.43
CA TYR A 652 7.05 0.02 -7.22
C TYR A 652 6.15 -1.13 -7.65
N GLY A 653 6.25 -1.56 -8.91
CA GLY A 653 5.53 -2.74 -9.39
C GLY A 653 6.07 -4.04 -8.80
N TYR A 654 5.25 -5.10 -8.83
CA TYR A 654 5.65 -6.46 -8.49
C TYR A 654 6.90 -6.90 -9.26
N PHE A 655 7.88 -7.44 -8.55
CA PHE A 655 9.20 -7.77 -9.10
C PHE A 655 9.63 -9.25 -8.91
N ASN A 656 8.69 -10.15 -8.59
CA ASN A 656 8.84 -11.62 -8.71
C ASN A 656 10.19 -12.21 -8.27
N GLY A 657 10.51 -12.11 -6.97
CA GLY A 657 11.76 -12.61 -6.41
C GLY A 657 13.04 -11.88 -6.87
N GLY A 658 12.91 -10.79 -7.63
CA GLY A 658 14.00 -9.87 -7.92
C GLY A 658 14.36 -8.98 -6.72
N SER A 659 15.47 -8.25 -6.86
CA SER A 659 15.91 -7.25 -5.90
C SER A 659 15.67 -5.85 -6.45
N LEU A 660 15.08 -4.98 -5.66
CA LEU A 660 14.79 -3.59 -6.01
C LEU A 660 15.90 -2.67 -5.53
N GLU A 661 16.39 -1.79 -6.41
CA GLU A 661 17.22 -0.63 -6.04
C GLU A 661 16.59 0.66 -6.60
N HIS A 662 16.50 1.69 -5.77
CA HIS A 662 16.04 3.02 -6.17
C HIS A 662 16.81 4.11 -5.42
N ASP A 663 17.02 5.29 -6.02
CA ASP A 663 18.03 6.27 -5.62
C ASP A 663 17.49 7.66 -5.22
N PRO A 664 16.52 7.77 -4.28
CA PRO A 664 16.10 9.07 -3.76
C PRO A 664 17.24 9.86 -3.12
N SER A 665 17.00 11.16 -2.95
CA SER A 665 17.99 12.07 -2.42
C SER A 665 17.36 13.34 -1.86
N VAL A 666 18.09 13.94 -0.93
CA VAL A 666 17.76 15.24 -0.33
C VAL A 666 18.88 16.23 -0.56
N GLY A 667 18.55 17.51 -0.57
CA GLY A 667 19.58 18.53 -0.67
C GLY A 667 19.09 19.95 -0.56
N LEU A 668 19.98 20.88 -0.95
CA LEU A 668 19.78 22.32 -0.86
C LEU A 668 20.07 23.00 -2.21
N ASP A 669 19.18 23.93 -2.61
CA ASP A 669 19.40 24.85 -3.73
C ASP A 669 20.10 26.12 -3.21
N VAL A 670 21.42 26.03 -3.01
CA VAL A 670 22.28 27.13 -2.53
C VAL A 670 23.47 27.36 -3.45
N PRO A 671 23.96 28.61 -3.58
CA PRO A 671 25.03 28.94 -4.54
C PRO A 671 26.32 28.12 -4.38
N GLU A 672 26.64 27.68 -3.16
CA GLU A 672 27.85 26.92 -2.86
C GLU A 672 27.75 25.41 -3.18
N ALA A 673 26.55 24.92 -3.50
CA ALA A 673 26.33 23.51 -3.80
C ALA A 673 26.92 23.10 -5.17
N GLY A 674 26.87 24.01 -6.15
CA GLY A 674 27.27 23.76 -7.53
C GLY A 674 28.79 23.79 -7.79
N GLY A 675 29.18 23.33 -8.98
CA GLY A 675 30.56 23.33 -9.45
C GLY A 675 30.79 22.29 -10.55
N GLU A 676 31.95 22.31 -11.21
CA GLU A 676 32.31 21.27 -12.17
C GLU A 676 32.67 19.96 -11.43
N PRO A 677 32.19 18.79 -11.89
CA PRO A 677 32.53 17.52 -11.27
C PRO A 677 34.03 17.26 -11.26
N SER A 678 34.54 16.82 -10.11
CA SER A 678 35.98 16.58 -9.92
C SER A 678 36.36 15.09 -10.06
N TYR A 679 35.41 14.18 -9.84
CA TYR A 679 35.63 12.73 -9.80
C TYR A 679 34.45 11.98 -10.43
N GLU A 680 34.71 10.74 -10.89
CA GLU A 680 33.68 9.75 -11.20
C GLU A 680 33.62 8.74 -10.05
N VAL A 681 32.41 8.39 -9.63
CA VAL A 681 32.17 7.44 -8.55
C VAL A 681 31.21 6.36 -9.05
N GLU A 682 31.60 5.11 -8.88
CA GLU A 682 30.77 3.96 -9.19
C GLU A 682 29.95 3.61 -7.95
N VAL A 683 28.63 3.62 -8.11
CA VAL A 683 27.67 3.39 -7.04
C VAL A 683 27.67 1.91 -6.66
N PRO A 684 27.66 1.56 -5.36
CA PRO A 684 27.61 0.17 -4.92
C PRO A 684 26.29 -0.50 -5.33
N SER A 685 26.32 -1.80 -5.60
CA SER A 685 25.17 -2.59 -6.05
C SER A 685 24.98 -3.88 -5.26
N GLY A 686 23.77 -4.42 -5.24
CA GLY A 686 23.47 -5.73 -4.65
C GLY A 686 23.46 -5.70 -3.13
N SER A 687 24.50 -6.21 -2.46
CA SER A 687 24.69 -6.13 -1.01
C SER A 687 25.89 -5.26 -0.60
N GLU A 688 26.61 -4.69 -1.57
CA GLU A 688 27.75 -3.82 -1.30
C GLU A 688 27.28 -2.46 -0.75
N THR A 689 28.04 -1.87 0.17
CA THR A 689 27.73 -0.56 0.77
C THR A 689 28.78 0.51 0.46
N GLU A 690 30.02 0.11 0.17
CA GLU A 690 31.14 1.02 -0.10
C GLU A 690 31.24 1.39 -1.60
N PRO A 691 31.30 2.70 -1.96
CA PRO A 691 31.45 3.13 -3.35
C PRO A 691 32.90 3.05 -3.86
N SER A 692 33.10 2.91 -5.17
CA SER A 692 34.43 2.91 -5.81
C SER A 692 34.72 4.21 -6.57
N VAL A 693 35.95 4.74 -6.49
CA VAL A 693 36.30 6.07 -7.04
C VAL A 693 37.30 5.97 -8.18
N GLN A 694 36.98 6.61 -9.32
CA GLN A 694 37.87 6.72 -10.47
C GLN A 694 38.20 8.20 -10.79
N PRO A 695 39.44 8.53 -11.18
CA PRO A 695 39.76 9.87 -11.67
C PRO A 695 39.11 10.12 -13.04
N ILE A 696 38.58 11.32 -13.27
CA ILE A 696 38.11 11.71 -14.61
C ILE A 696 39.29 11.63 -15.59
N THR A 697 39.21 10.74 -16.57
CA THR A 697 40.27 10.59 -17.57
C THR A 697 40.18 11.74 -18.57
N ILE A 698 40.98 12.79 -18.39
CA ILE A 698 41.10 13.88 -19.36
C ILE A 698 41.83 13.32 -20.58
N TRP A 699 41.09 12.96 -21.64
CA TRP A 699 41.68 12.70 -22.94
C TRP A 699 42.28 14.01 -23.49
N PRO A 700 43.54 14.04 -23.93
CA PRO A 700 44.13 15.25 -24.51
C PRO A 700 43.57 15.45 -25.92
N GLY A 701 42.37 16.03 -26.04
CA GLY A 701 41.82 16.45 -27.33
C GLY A 701 40.32 16.67 -27.39
N GLY A 702 39.88 17.93 -27.18
CA GLY A 702 38.61 18.47 -27.67
C GLY A 702 37.50 18.63 -26.62
N PRO A 703 36.65 19.69 -26.73
CA PRO A 703 35.56 19.93 -25.81
C PRO A 703 34.49 18.84 -25.97
N VAL A 704 34.18 18.15 -24.88
CA VAL A 704 33.03 17.24 -24.79
C VAL A 704 31.77 18.08 -24.91
N ALA A 705 30.93 17.73 -25.89
CA ALA A 705 29.71 18.45 -26.21
C ALA A 705 28.70 18.33 -25.07
N TYR A 706 28.38 19.45 -24.44
CA TYR A 706 27.21 19.61 -23.58
C TYR A 706 25.95 19.40 -24.44
N LEU A 707 25.06 18.51 -24.01
CA LEU A 707 23.69 18.40 -24.55
C LEU A 707 22.88 19.63 -24.12
N LEU A 708 23.17 20.78 -24.73
CA LEU A 708 22.24 21.89 -24.86
C LEU A 708 21.58 21.74 -26.22
N THR A 709 20.25 21.74 -26.28
CA THR A 709 19.54 21.69 -27.57
C THR A 709 19.89 22.94 -28.40
N PRO A 710 19.93 22.87 -29.74
CA PRO A 710 20.25 24.01 -30.60
C PRO A 710 19.38 25.26 -30.33
N GLU A 711 18.17 25.05 -29.82
CA GLU A 711 17.23 26.10 -29.41
C GLU A 711 17.69 26.82 -28.13
N GLN A 712 18.22 26.11 -27.13
CA GLN A 712 18.78 26.69 -25.90
C GLN A 712 20.04 27.54 -26.18
N ILE A 713 20.88 27.11 -27.13
CA ILE A 713 22.04 27.90 -27.59
C ILE A 713 21.59 29.18 -28.30
N ALA A 714 20.50 29.11 -29.09
CA ALA A 714 19.93 30.28 -29.75
C ALA A 714 19.34 31.28 -28.74
N PHE A 715 18.65 30.82 -27.69
CA PHE A 715 18.11 31.68 -26.63
C PHE A 715 19.20 32.37 -25.79
N ILE A 716 20.27 31.66 -25.43
CA ILE A 716 21.41 32.23 -24.68
C ILE A 716 22.17 33.23 -25.56
N ALA A 717 22.36 32.94 -26.84
CA ALA A 717 23.00 33.86 -27.78
C ALA A 717 22.14 35.11 -28.04
N LEU A 718 20.82 34.97 -28.18
CA LEU A 718 19.91 36.12 -28.35
C LEU A 718 19.85 37.00 -27.09
N GLY A 719 19.82 36.37 -25.90
CA GLY A 719 19.86 37.04 -24.61
C GLY A 719 21.16 37.80 -24.40
N LEU A 720 22.31 37.20 -24.71
CA LEU A 720 23.62 37.86 -24.65
C LEU A 720 23.76 38.98 -25.67
N VAL A 721 23.26 38.83 -26.90
CA VAL A 721 23.28 39.91 -27.91
C VAL A 721 22.36 41.06 -27.50
N ALA A 722 21.19 40.78 -26.92
CA ALA A 722 20.27 41.78 -26.40
C ALA A 722 20.87 42.53 -25.20
N ILE A 723 21.48 41.82 -24.24
CA ILE A 723 22.16 42.43 -23.09
C ILE A 723 23.37 43.26 -23.55
N THR A 724 24.16 42.77 -24.51
CA THR A 724 25.32 43.51 -25.03
C THR A 724 24.87 44.74 -25.82
N ALA A 725 23.78 44.65 -26.58
CA ALA A 725 23.18 45.80 -27.27
C ALA A 725 22.59 46.83 -26.27
N ILE A 726 21.92 46.38 -25.22
CA ILE A 726 21.40 47.24 -24.14
C ILE A 726 22.54 47.92 -23.38
N VAL A 727 23.62 47.20 -23.07
CA VAL A 727 24.82 47.74 -22.41
C VAL A 727 25.59 48.71 -23.31
N LEU A 728 25.68 48.45 -24.62
CA LEU A 728 26.29 49.37 -25.60
C LEU A 728 25.44 50.64 -25.82
N VAL A 729 24.11 50.51 -25.82
CA VAL A 729 23.18 51.66 -25.92
C VAL A 729 23.17 52.47 -24.62
N ALA A 730 23.22 51.81 -23.45
CA ALA A 730 23.33 52.44 -22.13
C ALA A 730 24.67 53.14 -21.93
N ARG A 731 25.80 52.54 -22.37
CA ARG A 731 27.12 53.20 -22.33
C ARG A 731 27.21 54.43 -23.24
N ARG A 732 26.46 54.48 -24.34
CA ARG A 732 26.37 55.67 -25.22
C ARG A 732 25.53 56.80 -24.63
N ARG A 733 24.64 56.51 -23.67
CA ARG A 733 23.75 57.50 -23.04
C ARG A 733 23.97 57.49 -21.52
N LYS A 734 24.98 58.22 -21.03
CA LYS A 734 25.33 58.37 -19.59
C LYS A 734 24.10 58.54 -18.66
N LYS A 735 23.49 57.43 -18.22
CA LYS A 735 22.51 57.39 -17.13
C LYS A 735 22.69 56.08 -16.36
N THR A 736 22.86 56.21 -15.06
CA THR A 736 22.86 55.13 -14.07
C THR A 736 21.47 54.49 -13.99
N ILE A 737 21.41 53.16 -13.98
CA ILE A 737 20.19 52.39 -13.72
C ILE A 737 20.39 51.69 -12.37
N ASN A 738 19.53 51.99 -11.40
CA ASN A 738 19.36 51.18 -10.19
C ASN A 738 18.39 50.04 -10.53
N LEU A 739 18.73 48.81 -10.12
CA LEU A 739 17.89 47.63 -10.28
C LEU A 739 17.25 47.33 -8.91
N TYR A 740 15.92 47.39 -8.88
CA TYR A 740 15.07 46.57 -8.00
C TYR A 740 14.68 45.33 -8.79
#